data_AF-A0A438NJ96-F1
#
_entry.id   AF-A0A438NJ96-F1
#
_cell.length_a   1.000
_cell.length_b   1.000
_cell.length_c   1.000
_cell.angle_alpha   90.00
_cell.angle_beta   90.00
_cell.angle_gamma   90.00
#
_symmetry.space_group_name_H-M   'P 1'
#
loop_
_entity.id
_entity.type
_entity.pdbx_description
1 polymer ?
#
loop_
_entity_poly.entity_id
_entity_poly.type
_entity_poly.pdbx_seq_one_letter_code
_entity_poly.pdbx_strand_id
1 'polypeptide(L)'
;MADHQHKLNAARPLSGKLAIVTGATRGIGLAVANNLASKGCSLVLGYTSKSSIKLADDLVVEFKQKYDIDAIGAQADVSDEAGASTIVALAKKSFTNSHNGQFQIDIIVNNAGIAPLKPLGEISHADFHQVYSVNVLGPIFLMQACLPYLPQDRSGRIVNVSSVGNALGLRDQTIYAGSKGALEAMTRVWARELAERATVNSVNPGPVLSDIYVSCPDDIKSMLGQWSLVSPLAAVRPQDDKEIQTWAKFGGRPAYPSEAAGTIAMLCLPDAAWTTGSEAFRRFESIMASMTNGDHSLSNGQDGAGADDGDGKGSCTTQTDVLIIGAGPAGASLACFLASHGIVGTMVSRASGTADTPRAHITNMAALECLRDIDLERDCLQVSTDGDCMMHTRWCHSMAGQEFARIYSWGNDPNRKGDYELASPCQPCDLPQTLLEPVLVRHATTHGFKCRWNTSLVSFCDLGPGAGVVTTLRDDLTGQEYQIRSKYLFGADGARSRVVSQLQLPLLGKAGGGPAINVLVRADLSHLVQHRKGNLHWVMQPDSLHRDFAQMAIVRMVKPWYEWMFILLPKPDWDGSEPTNDQYLQQVQAFIGDESIPVQILGISKWFINETVAEQYSSGNVFCLGDAVHRHPPFNGLGSNTCIQDAFNLAWKIAYVDKGKAAPSLLSTYSTERQPVGHSVIVRANNGFREHSRIWDALGMLMETVEDRRVAMNQLSEPSIKGRERRKALRNAVQNSCHEFHGLGIEMNQTYTGMGVYADDEQSPFTFTGRAAEDPILYHMRGTYPGRRLPHAWLNRRVPNQAPTSTIDLAGKGAFTLFTGLGGTSWLMAGMAIERQLPGGVRMNVHSIGIGQDWEDVYGEWEAVREVHESGVILVRPDRFVAWRAQECKSTGTVINELPSRSSSQWE
;
A
#
# COMPACT_ATOMS: atom_id res chain seq x y z
N MET A 1 -34.81 37.97 -37.60
CA MET A 1 -34.19 38.73 -36.49
C MET A 1 -34.62 38.18 -35.12
N ALA A 2 -34.59 36.86 -34.93
CA ALA A 2 -34.94 36.21 -33.66
C ALA A 2 -33.97 35.08 -33.26
N ASP A 3 -32.89 34.89 -34.04
CA ASP A 3 -31.99 33.74 -33.88
C ASP A 3 -30.56 34.14 -33.44
N HIS A 4 -30.37 35.42 -33.11
CA HIS A 4 -29.07 35.94 -32.63
C HIS A 4 -29.04 36.27 -31.14
N GLN A 5 -30.20 36.22 -30.45
CA GLN A 5 -30.33 36.62 -29.05
C GLN A 5 -30.32 35.44 -28.07
N HIS A 6 -30.29 34.20 -28.57
CA HIS A 6 -30.31 32.98 -27.75
C HIS A 6 -28.91 32.39 -27.44
N LYS A 7 -27.82 32.98 -27.94
CA LYS A 7 -26.46 32.43 -27.85
C LYS A 7 -25.48 33.14 -26.90
N LEU A 8 -25.91 34.07 -26.05
CA LEU A 8 -25.01 34.80 -25.13
C LEU A 8 -25.58 35.09 -23.72
N ASN A 9 -26.49 34.24 -23.20
CA ASN A 9 -26.71 34.15 -21.75
C ASN A 9 -25.94 32.94 -21.22
N ALA A 10 -24.67 33.14 -20.86
CA ALA A 10 -23.91 32.13 -20.11
C ALA A 10 -24.66 31.88 -18.78
N ALA A 11 -25.17 30.65 -18.59
CA ALA A 11 -25.90 30.30 -17.37
C ALA A 11 -25.00 30.54 -16.14
N ARG A 12 -25.34 31.53 -15.32
CA ARG A 12 -24.64 31.83 -14.07
C ARG A 12 -24.88 30.68 -13.09
N PRO A 13 -23.88 29.83 -12.78
CA PRO A 13 -24.11 28.51 -12.20
C PRO A 13 -24.56 28.51 -10.74
N LEU A 14 -24.42 29.65 -10.05
CA LEU A 14 -24.84 29.83 -8.65
C LEU A 14 -26.04 30.77 -8.53
N SER A 15 -26.74 31.05 -9.64
CA SER A 15 -27.96 31.85 -9.61
C SER A 15 -28.99 31.27 -8.64
N GLY A 16 -29.50 32.09 -7.74
CA GLY A 16 -30.48 31.68 -6.72
C GLY A 16 -29.88 30.97 -5.50
N LYS A 17 -28.55 30.86 -5.40
CA LYS A 17 -27.85 30.28 -4.24
C LYS A 17 -27.42 31.36 -3.25
N LEU A 18 -27.41 31.05 -1.96
CA LEU A 18 -26.94 31.93 -0.88
C LEU A 18 -25.63 31.44 -0.28
N ALA A 19 -24.63 32.32 -0.22
CA ALA A 19 -23.33 32.03 0.39
C ALA A 19 -23.02 32.93 1.60
N ILE A 20 -22.44 32.33 2.64
CA ILE A 20 -21.81 33.06 3.75
C ILE A 20 -20.30 33.01 3.57
N VAL A 21 -19.66 34.18 3.49
CA VAL A 21 -18.20 34.29 3.43
C VAL A 21 -17.72 35.06 4.66
N THR A 22 -16.87 34.43 5.48
CA THR A 22 -16.27 35.09 6.66
C THR A 22 -14.97 35.81 6.30
N GLY A 23 -14.73 36.98 6.86
CA GLY A 23 -13.60 37.83 6.47
C GLY A 23 -13.72 38.38 5.04
N ALA A 24 -14.94 38.66 4.58
CA ALA A 24 -15.25 38.93 3.17
C ALA A 24 -14.88 40.34 2.66
N THR A 25 -14.35 41.22 3.51
CA THR A 25 -14.13 42.63 3.13
C THR A 25 -12.73 42.91 2.58
N ARG A 26 -11.78 41.98 2.72
CA ARG A 26 -10.38 42.13 2.26
C ARG A 26 -9.77 40.80 1.83
N GLY A 27 -8.61 40.88 1.16
CA GLY A 27 -7.77 39.73 0.82
C GLY A 27 -8.51 38.60 0.08
N ILE A 28 -8.27 37.36 0.51
CA ILE A 28 -8.86 36.15 -0.10
C ILE A 28 -10.38 36.17 0.01
N GLY A 29 -10.94 36.56 1.17
CA GLY A 29 -12.39 36.58 1.39
C GLY A 29 -13.12 37.52 0.43
N LEU A 30 -12.56 38.72 0.18
CA LEU A 30 -13.10 39.65 -0.81
C LEU A 30 -13.03 39.10 -2.25
N ALA A 31 -11.92 38.45 -2.60
CA ALA A 31 -11.77 37.84 -3.91
C ALA A 31 -12.75 36.68 -4.11
N VAL A 32 -13.01 35.88 -3.07
CA VAL A 32 -14.03 34.82 -3.08
C VAL A 32 -15.43 35.41 -3.23
N ALA A 33 -15.77 36.44 -2.45
CA ALA A 33 -17.07 37.11 -2.54
C ALA A 33 -17.34 37.64 -3.96
N ASN A 34 -16.38 38.37 -4.54
CA ASN A 34 -16.47 38.83 -5.93
C ASN A 34 -16.68 37.67 -6.93
N ASN A 35 -15.95 36.58 -6.76
CA ASN A 35 -15.98 35.44 -7.67
C ASN A 35 -17.31 34.65 -7.58
N LEU A 36 -17.88 34.50 -6.38
CA LEU A 36 -19.20 33.92 -6.18
C LEU A 36 -20.32 34.84 -6.70
N ALA A 37 -20.21 36.17 -6.48
CA ALA A 37 -21.14 37.15 -7.00
C ALA A 37 -21.19 37.12 -8.54
N SER A 38 -20.02 37.07 -9.20
CA SER A 38 -19.96 36.98 -10.67
C SER A 38 -20.64 35.72 -11.23
N LYS A 39 -20.76 34.66 -10.42
CA LYS A 39 -21.44 33.40 -10.75
C LYS A 39 -22.93 33.37 -10.40
N GLY A 40 -23.51 34.45 -9.85
CA GLY A 40 -24.93 34.55 -9.54
C GLY A 40 -25.32 34.34 -8.08
N CYS A 41 -24.34 34.15 -7.19
CA CYS A 41 -24.62 33.86 -5.79
C CYS A 41 -24.95 35.14 -5.01
N SER A 42 -26.03 35.12 -4.22
CA SER A 42 -26.32 36.11 -3.20
C SER A 42 -25.40 35.92 -1.98
N LEU A 43 -25.04 37.00 -1.28
CA LEU A 43 -23.93 36.98 -0.33
C LEU A 43 -24.24 37.57 1.05
N VAL A 44 -23.74 36.90 2.09
CA VAL A 44 -23.58 37.47 3.43
C VAL A 44 -22.09 37.71 3.65
N LEU A 45 -21.71 38.98 3.75
CA LEU A 45 -20.34 39.42 3.93
C LEU A 45 -20.04 39.55 5.42
N GLY A 46 -19.45 38.50 6.02
CA GLY A 46 -19.09 38.47 7.44
C GLY A 46 -17.80 39.24 7.73
N TYR A 47 -17.83 40.14 8.70
CA TYR A 47 -16.66 40.89 9.19
C TYR A 47 -16.82 41.28 10.66
N THR A 48 -15.71 41.64 11.33
CA THR A 48 -15.71 41.97 12.76
C THR A 48 -15.48 43.46 13.04
N SER A 49 -14.54 44.09 12.31
CA SER A 49 -14.08 45.44 12.60
C SER A 49 -15.06 46.53 12.16
N LYS A 50 -15.20 47.58 12.98
CA LYS A 50 -15.99 48.78 12.62
C LYS A 50 -15.44 49.49 11.37
N SER A 51 -14.12 49.40 11.14
CA SER A 51 -13.48 49.96 9.96
C SER A 51 -13.85 49.24 8.65
N SER A 52 -14.43 48.05 8.72
CA SER A 52 -14.91 47.31 7.55
C SER A 52 -16.38 47.58 7.18
N ILE A 53 -17.13 48.36 7.98
CA ILE A 53 -18.55 48.67 7.70
C ILE A 53 -18.69 49.35 6.35
N LYS A 54 -17.97 50.47 6.13
CA LYS A 54 -18.02 51.20 4.87
C LYS A 54 -17.61 50.34 3.68
N LEU A 55 -16.57 49.51 3.83
CA LEU A 55 -16.13 48.59 2.79
C LEU A 55 -17.22 47.58 2.43
N ALA A 56 -17.91 47.02 3.44
CA ALA A 56 -19.02 46.09 3.20
C ALA A 56 -20.21 46.79 2.51
N ASP A 57 -20.58 47.99 2.94
CA ASP A 57 -21.67 48.77 2.33
C ASP A 57 -21.37 49.11 0.86
N ASP A 58 -20.14 49.56 0.58
CA ASP A 58 -19.68 49.85 -0.78
C ASP A 58 -19.71 48.58 -1.66
N LEU A 59 -19.31 47.42 -1.12
CA LEU A 59 -19.36 46.13 -1.83
C LEU A 59 -20.79 45.64 -2.09
N VAL A 60 -21.73 45.88 -1.17
CA VAL A 60 -23.15 45.55 -1.38
C VAL A 60 -23.70 46.35 -2.57
N VAL A 61 -23.38 47.65 -2.65
CA VAL A 61 -23.77 48.50 -3.78
C VAL A 61 -23.08 48.03 -5.07
N GLU A 62 -21.78 47.73 -5.02
CA GLU A 62 -21.03 47.23 -6.19
C GLU A 62 -21.63 45.93 -6.72
N PHE A 63 -21.88 44.95 -5.84
CA PHE A 63 -22.40 43.64 -6.27
C PHE A 63 -23.80 43.75 -6.84
N LYS A 64 -24.64 44.64 -6.31
CA LYS A 64 -25.95 44.90 -6.91
C LYS A 64 -25.83 45.53 -8.29
N GLN A 65 -24.96 46.52 -8.46
CA GLN A 65 -24.79 47.22 -9.74
C GLN A 65 -24.11 46.36 -10.81
N LYS A 66 -23.08 45.60 -10.43
CA LYS A 66 -22.19 44.88 -11.36
C LYS A 66 -22.70 43.48 -11.70
N TYR A 67 -23.33 42.82 -10.73
CA TYR A 67 -23.71 41.41 -10.85
C TYR A 67 -25.21 41.18 -10.66
N ASP A 68 -26.01 42.20 -10.31
CA ASP A 68 -27.43 42.06 -9.98
C ASP A 68 -27.71 40.88 -9.02
N ILE A 69 -26.93 40.81 -7.95
CA ILE A 69 -27.18 39.90 -6.82
C ILE A 69 -27.45 40.71 -5.58
N ASP A 70 -28.17 40.11 -4.64
CA ASP A 70 -28.43 40.72 -3.35
C ASP A 70 -27.34 40.31 -2.35
N ALA A 71 -26.81 41.30 -1.62
CA ALA A 71 -25.78 41.09 -0.62
C ALA A 71 -26.07 41.90 0.63
N ILE A 72 -25.62 41.42 1.80
CA ILE A 72 -25.66 42.16 3.05
C ILE A 72 -24.32 42.11 3.78
N GLY A 73 -24.00 43.16 4.52
CA GLY A 73 -22.93 43.14 5.52
C GLY A 73 -23.42 42.53 6.84
N ALA A 74 -22.63 41.64 7.43
CA ALA A 74 -22.88 41.06 8.74
C ALA A 74 -21.70 41.33 9.67
N GLN A 75 -21.83 42.40 10.49
CA GLN A 75 -20.83 42.70 11.51
C GLN A 75 -21.04 41.79 12.74
N ALA A 76 -20.20 40.77 12.89
CA ALA A 76 -20.27 39.82 14.00
C ALA A 76 -18.92 39.17 14.25
N ASP A 77 -18.58 38.94 15.53
CA ASP A 77 -17.37 38.23 15.92
C ASP A 77 -17.61 36.71 15.90
N VAL A 78 -17.01 36.01 14.94
CA VAL A 78 -17.16 34.57 14.80
C VAL A 78 -16.50 33.79 15.95
N SER A 79 -15.62 34.41 16.75
CA SER A 79 -15.03 33.75 17.91
C SER A 79 -15.99 33.53 19.08
N ASP A 80 -17.20 34.10 18.99
CA ASP A 80 -18.30 33.95 19.93
C ASP A 80 -19.51 33.26 19.25
N GLU A 81 -20.17 32.36 19.98
CA GLU A 81 -21.37 31.64 19.54
C GLU A 81 -22.51 32.60 19.18
N ALA A 82 -22.64 33.71 19.92
CA ALA A 82 -23.65 34.74 19.64
C ALA A 82 -23.38 35.47 18.31
N GLY A 83 -22.12 35.62 17.92
CA GLY A 83 -21.73 36.22 16.65
C GLY A 83 -22.13 35.35 15.46
N ALA A 84 -21.85 34.05 15.52
CA ALA A 84 -22.29 33.09 14.50
C ALA A 84 -23.82 33.10 14.34
N SER A 85 -24.55 33.11 15.46
CA SER A 85 -26.01 33.20 15.47
C SER A 85 -26.53 34.50 14.84
N THR A 86 -25.85 35.62 15.07
CA THR A 86 -26.18 36.93 14.50
C THR A 86 -26.06 36.94 12.97
N ILE A 87 -25.01 36.31 12.43
CA ILE A 87 -24.82 36.17 10.97
C ILE A 87 -26.02 35.44 10.36
N VAL A 88 -26.42 34.32 10.94
CA VAL A 88 -27.55 33.51 10.46
C VAL A 88 -28.87 34.27 10.61
N ALA A 89 -29.07 35.03 11.69
CA ALA A 89 -30.27 35.84 11.89
C ALA A 89 -30.41 36.97 10.85
N LEU A 90 -29.32 37.66 10.53
CA LEU A 90 -29.29 38.70 9.49
C LEU A 90 -29.52 38.10 8.10
N ALA A 91 -28.92 36.94 7.82
CA ALA A 91 -29.13 36.20 6.59
C ALA A 91 -30.60 35.80 6.44
N LYS A 92 -31.20 35.21 7.48
CA LYS A 92 -32.60 34.81 7.50
C LYS A 92 -33.53 36.00 7.29
N LYS A 93 -33.29 37.12 7.97
CA LYS A 93 -34.08 38.34 7.82
C LYS A 93 -34.09 38.86 6.38
N SER A 94 -32.98 38.75 5.68
CA SER A 94 -32.78 39.39 4.37
C SER A 94 -33.08 38.46 3.18
N PHE A 95 -32.92 37.15 3.35
CA PHE A 95 -32.98 36.17 2.26
C PHE A 95 -34.05 35.09 2.45
N THR A 96 -34.93 35.21 3.45
CA THR A 96 -36.13 34.33 3.50
C THR A 96 -37.01 34.65 2.30
N ASN A 97 -37.35 33.62 1.52
CA ASN A 97 -38.19 33.77 0.34
C ASN A 97 -39.59 34.26 0.78
N SER A 98 -39.98 35.43 0.29
CA SER A 98 -41.24 36.09 0.66
C SER A 98 -42.50 35.35 0.18
N HIS A 99 -42.38 34.44 -0.80
CA HIS A 99 -43.50 33.69 -1.36
C HIS A 99 -43.78 32.38 -0.62
N ASN A 100 -42.75 31.66 -0.16
CA ASN A 100 -42.92 30.34 0.46
C ASN A 100 -42.31 30.21 1.88
N GLY A 101 -41.70 31.29 2.39
CA GLY A 101 -41.09 31.32 3.72
C GLY A 101 -39.82 30.47 3.87
N GLN A 102 -39.30 29.89 2.78
CA GLN A 102 -38.11 29.05 2.84
C GLN A 102 -36.83 29.89 2.96
N PHE A 103 -35.92 29.44 3.81
CA PHE A 103 -34.59 30.01 3.98
C PHE A 103 -33.57 28.88 3.95
N GLN A 104 -32.57 28.99 3.08
CA GLN A 104 -31.53 28.00 2.88
C GLN A 104 -30.18 28.70 2.73
N ILE A 105 -29.13 28.06 3.26
CA ILE A 105 -27.74 28.46 3.09
C ILE A 105 -27.06 27.37 2.26
N ASP A 106 -26.66 27.70 1.05
CA ASP A 106 -26.09 26.73 0.12
C ASP A 106 -24.57 26.60 0.27
N ILE A 107 -23.88 27.70 0.54
CA ILE A 107 -22.42 27.77 0.53
C ILE A 107 -21.91 28.43 1.82
N ILE A 108 -20.90 27.83 2.43
CA ILE A 108 -20.20 28.41 3.58
C ILE A 108 -18.69 28.41 3.29
N VAL A 109 -18.09 29.59 3.35
CA VAL A 109 -16.64 29.76 3.23
C VAL A 109 -16.08 30.27 4.56
N ASN A 110 -15.42 29.36 5.28
CA ASN A 110 -14.72 29.64 6.53
C ASN A 110 -13.32 30.20 6.22
N ASN A 111 -13.25 31.50 5.97
CA ASN A 111 -12.03 32.21 5.59
C ASN A 111 -11.48 33.12 6.70
N ALA A 112 -12.30 33.58 7.64
CA ALA A 112 -11.81 34.39 8.75
C ALA A 112 -10.71 33.65 9.54
N GLY A 113 -9.61 34.35 9.82
CA GLY A 113 -8.54 33.83 10.65
C GLY A 113 -7.50 34.87 11.02
N ILE A 114 -6.77 34.60 12.11
CA ILE A 114 -5.66 35.41 12.61
C ILE A 114 -4.38 34.57 12.73
N ALA A 115 -3.23 35.23 12.59
CA ALA A 115 -1.92 34.57 12.54
C ALA A 115 -0.85 35.36 13.31
N PRO A 116 -0.97 35.53 14.65
CA PRO A 116 0.11 36.11 15.42
C PRO A 116 1.34 35.20 15.34
N LEU A 117 2.46 35.75 14.86
CA LEU A 117 3.75 35.05 14.78
C LEU A 117 4.52 35.32 16.08
N LYS A 118 4.76 34.28 16.87
CA LYS A 118 5.49 34.39 18.14
C LYS A 118 6.45 33.20 18.35
N PRO A 119 7.69 33.45 18.80
CA PRO A 119 8.59 32.40 19.24
C PRO A 119 7.98 31.55 20.35
N LEU A 120 8.35 30.26 20.39
CA LEU A 120 7.79 29.28 21.33
C LEU A 120 7.84 29.75 22.80
N GLY A 121 8.90 30.46 23.20
CA GLY A 121 9.08 30.98 24.56
C GLY A 121 8.26 32.22 24.91
N GLU A 122 7.62 32.88 23.93
CA GLU A 122 6.82 34.11 24.11
C GLU A 122 5.31 33.87 23.96
N ILE A 123 4.92 32.60 23.74
CA ILE A 123 3.52 32.21 23.60
C ILE A 123 2.84 32.25 24.98
N SER A 124 1.78 33.05 25.09
CA SER A 124 0.92 33.09 26.27
C SER A 124 -0.33 32.22 26.11
N HIS A 125 -0.97 31.88 27.22
CA HIS A 125 -2.31 31.26 27.21
C HIS A 125 -3.33 32.09 26.43
N ALA A 126 -3.27 33.42 26.55
CA ALA A 126 -4.17 34.32 25.85
C ALA A 126 -4.01 34.21 24.32
N ASP A 127 -2.78 34.05 23.83
CA ASP A 127 -2.52 33.86 22.40
C ASP A 127 -3.15 32.57 21.87
N PHE A 128 -3.04 31.46 22.62
CA PHE A 128 -3.66 30.20 22.25
C PHE A 128 -5.17 30.35 22.13
N HIS A 129 -5.82 30.90 23.17
CA HIS A 129 -7.26 31.11 23.18
C HIS A 129 -7.71 32.03 22.06
N GLN A 130 -7.00 33.14 21.83
CA GLN A 130 -7.38 34.09 20.79
C GLN A 130 -7.36 33.42 19.39
N VAL A 131 -6.30 32.70 19.05
CA VAL A 131 -6.16 32.07 17.73
C VAL A 131 -7.13 30.90 17.57
N TYR A 132 -7.25 30.02 18.57
CA TYR A 132 -8.16 28.88 18.47
C TYR A 132 -9.64 29.30 18.51
N SER A 133 -9.99 30.36 19.24
CA SER A 133 -11.36 30.86 19.25
C SER A 133 -11.78 31.38 17.86
N VAL A 134 -10.89 32.09 17.16
CA VAL A 134 -11.20 32.59 15.80
C VAL A 134 -11.07 31.47 14.75
N ASN A 135 -9.93 30.78 14.69
CA ASN A 135 -9.58 29.90 13.58
C ASN A 135 -10.23 28.51 13.66
N VAL A 136 -10.65 28.07 14.87
CA VAL A 136 -11.16 26.71 15.12
C VAL A 136 -12.59 26.76 15.65
N LEU A 137 -12.84 27.43 16.78
CA LEU A 137 -14.19 27.54 17.34
C LEU A 137 -15.12 28.34 16.42
N GLY A 138 -14.65 29.39 15.77
CA GLY A 138 -15.49 30.19 14.87
C GLY A 138 -16.13 29.40 13.73
N PRO A 139 -15.36 28.60 12.96
CA PRO A 139 -15.93 27.65 12.01
C PRO A 139 -16.92 26.68 12.65
N ILE A 140 -16.65 26.16 13.87
CA ILE A 140 -17.57 25.24 14.58
C ILE A 140 -18.91 25.94 14.88
N PHE A 141 -18.88 27.12 15.50
CA PHE A 141 -20.08 27.86 15.86
C PHE A 141 -20.90 28.25 14.63
N LEU A 142 -20.24 28.70 13.55
CA LEU A 142 -20.94 29.02 12.31
C LEU A 142 -21.58 27.77 11.69
N MET A 143 -20.87 26.63 11.68
CA MET A 143 -21.43 25.39 11.17
C MET A 143 -22.63 24.92 12.00
N GLN A 144 -22.56 24.99 13.33
CA GLN A 144 -23.66 24.66 14.23
C GLN A 144 -24.88 25.54 13.97
N ALA A 145 -24.70 26.85 13.83
CA ALA A 145 -25.78 27.80 13.56
C ALA A 145 -26.42 27.60 12.17
N CYS A 146 -25.63 27.21 11.17
CA CYS A 146 -26.09 27.00 9.79
C CYS A 146 -26.70 25.62 9.55
N LEU A 147 -26.36 24.60 10.35
CA LEU A 147 -26.76 23.20 10.14
C LEU A 147 -28.27 22.99 9.87
N PRO A 148 -29.21 23.66 10.60
CA PRO A 148 -30.64 23.51 10.32
C PRO A 148 -31.05 24.01 8.93
N TYR A 149 -30.27 24.91 8.33
CA TYR A 149 -30.58 25.63 7.09
C TYR A 149 -29.76 25.15 5.88
N LEU A 150 -28.90 24.13 6.04
CA LEU A 150 -28.23 23.50 4.91
C LEU A 150 -29.23 22.76 4.01
N PRO A 151 -28.98 22.64 2.71
CA PRO A 151 -29.81 21.83 1.81
C PRO A 151 -29.89 20.36 2.26
N GLN A 152 -31.00 19.68 1.93
CA GLN A 152 -31.20 18.24 2.17
C GLN A 152 -31.00 17.38 0.92
N ASP A 153 -30.64 18.00 -0.21
CA ASP A 153 -30.46 17.36 -1.52
C ASP A 153 -28.97 17.17 -1.88
N ARG A 154 -28.07 17.27 -0.88
CA ARG A 154 -26.61 17.20 -1.05
C ARG A 154 -26.00 18.33 -1.90
N SER A 155 -26.75 19.39 -2.21
CA SER A 155 -26.24 20.52 -3.02
C SER A 155 -25.36 21.50 -2.25
N GLY A 156 -25.22 21.34 -0.92
CA GLY A 156 -24.46 22.27 -0.08
C GLY A 156 -22.95 22.19 -0.34
N ARG A 157 -22.23 23.29 -0.12
CA ARG A 157 -20.78 23.38 -0.31
C ARG A 157 -20.12 24.11 0.84
N ILE A 158 -19.18 23.46 1.51
CA ILE A 158 -18.44 24.05 2.62
C ILE A 158 -16.95 24.04 2.27
N VAL A 159 -16.32 25.20 2.34
CA VAL A 159 -14.89 25.36 2.06
C VAL A 159 -14.20 26.04 3.24
N ASN A 160 -13.26 25.33 3.85
CA ASN A 160 -12.40 25.83 4.92
C ASN A 160 -11.10 26.38 4.31
N VAL A 161 -10.69 27.59 4.68
CA VAL A 161 -9.42 28.17 4.24
C VAL A 161 -8.36 27.90 5.29
N SER A 162 -7.55 26.87 5.05
CA SER A 162 -6.38 26.50 5.85
C SER A 162 -5.15 27.33 5.42
N SER A 163 -3.95 26.77 5.52
CA SER A 163 -2.66 27.38 5.16
C SER A 163 -1.61 26.30 4.96
N VAL A 164 -0.72 26.43 3.96
CA VAL A 164 0.45 25.53 3.84
C VAL A 164 1.38 25.58 5.05
N GLY A 165 1.30 26.62 5.89
CA GLY A 165 2.15 26.79 7.07
C GLY A 165 2.07 25.62 8.06
N ASN A 166 0.95 24.90 8.12
CA ASN A 166 0.83 23.71 8.98
C ASN A 166 1.63 22.50 8.48
N ALA A 167 1.76 22.34 7.16
CA ALA A 167 2.57 21.30 6.55
C ALA A 167 4.07 21.62 6.56
N LEU A 168 4.43 22.91 6.47
CA LEU A 168 5.83 23.35 6.38
C LEU A 168 6.54 23.49 7.73
N GLY A 169 5.80 23.61 8.85
CA GLY A 169 6.41 23.74 10.18
C GLY A 169 7.23 25.03 10.35
N LEU A 170 6.73 26.16 9.86
CA LEU A 170 7.46 27.43 9.90
C LEU A 170 7.72 27.92 11.33
N ARG A 171 8.88 28.53 11.53
CA ARG A 171 9.28 29.16 12.80
C ARG A 171 8.22 30.21 13.22
N ASP A 172 8.03 30.33 14.54
CA ASP A 172 7.12 31.28 15.18
C ASP A 172 5.62 31.10 14.86
N GLN A 173 5.24 29.99 14.20
CA GLN A 173 3.86 29.69 13.83
C GLN A 173 3.19 28.61 14.68
N THR A 174 3.75 28.20 15.82
CA THR A 174 3.27 27.05 16.62
C THR A 174 1.74 27.01 16.79
N ILE A 175 1.12 28.11 17.23
CA ILE A 175 -0.34 28.16 17.43
C ILE A 175 -1.08 28.29 16.10
N TYR A 176 -0.63 29.17 15.20
CA TYR A 176 -1.29 29.40 13.92
C TYR A 176 -1.32 28.14 13.05
N ALA A 177 -0.17 27.51 12.84
CA ALA A 177 -0.01 26.26 12.13
C ALA A 177 -0.87 25.15 12.75
N GLY A 178 -0.83 25.00 14.09
CA GLY A 178 -1.69 24.06 14.81
C GLY A 178 -3.18 24.29 14.59
N SER A 179 -3.63 25.55 14.62
CA SER A 179 -5.04 25.90 14.39
C SER A 179 -5.51 25.55 12.97
N LYS A 180 -4.63 25.71 11.97
CA LYS A 180 -4.91 25.38 10.57
C LYS A 180 -4.90 23.87 10.32
N GLY A 181 -4.01 23.13 10.99
CA GLY A 181 -4.05 21.66 11.03
C GLY A 181 -5.32 21.11 11.70
N ALA A 182 -5.81 21.77 12.76
CA ALA A 182 -7.09 21.42 13.39
C ALA A 182 -8.27 21.59 12.42
N LEU A 183 -8.29 22.69 11.66
CA LEU A 183 -9.33 22.97 10.66
C LEU A 183 -9.33 21.93 9.52
N GLU A 184 -8.17 21.42 9.11
CA GLU A 184 -8.07 20.31 8.15
C GLU A 184 -8.58 18.99 8.71
N ALA A 185 -8.27 18.69 9.97
CA ALA A 185 -8.83 17.52 10.64
C ALA A 185 -10.36 17.59 10.72
N MET A 186 -10.90 18.75 11.10
CA MET A 186 -12.35 19.00 11.12
C MET A 186 -12.97 18.85 9.73
N THR A 187 -12.31 19.34 8.68
CA THR A 187 -12.77 19.19 7.28
C THR A 187 -13.04 17.73 6.93
N ARG A 188 -12.10 16.83 7.25
CA ARG A 188 -12.23 15.39 6.96
C ARG A 188 -13.35 14.73 7.78
N VAL A 189 -13.61 15.21 8.99
CA VAL A 189 -14.71 14.73 9.84
C VAL A 189 -16.05 15.22 9.30
N TRP A 190 -16.20 16.53 9.09
CA TRP A 190 -17.43 17.16 8.58
C TRP A 190 -17.83 16.65 7.20
N ALA A 191 -16.87 16.27 6.35
CA ALA A 191 -17.16 15.64 5.06
C ALA A 191 -17.99 14.34 5.19
N ARG A 192 -17.85 13.63 6.32
CA ARG A 192 -18.61 12.41 6.63
C ARG A 192 -19.91 12.74 7.36
N GLU A 193 -19.85 13.62 8.35
CA GLU A 193 -21.03 14.02 9.13
C GLU A 193 -22.09 14.73 8.28
N LEU A 194 -21.66 15.47 7.25
CA LEU A 194 -22.53 16.25 6.38
C LEU A 194 -22.75 15.62 5.01
N ALA A 195 -22.42 14.34 4.81
CA ALA A 195 -22.49 13.67 3.50
C ALA A 195 -23.87 13.76 2.81
N GLU A 196 -24.95 13.82 3.59
CA GLU A 196 -26.32 13.96 3.09
C GLU A 196 -26.75 15.43 2.85
N ARG A 197 -25.88 16.40 3.15
CA ARG A 197 -26.19 17.83 3.12
C ARG A 197 -25.25 18.60 2.21
N ALA A 198 -23.94 18.39 2.34
CA ALA A 198 -22.92 19.19 1.68
C ALA A 198 -21.59 18.43 1.46
N THR A 199 -20.82 18.86 0.46
CA THR A 199 -19.39 18.53 0.41
C THR A 199 -18.61 19.47 1.33
N VAL A 200 -17.53 18.97 1.94
CA VAL A 200 -16.67 19.75 2.84
C VAL A 200 -15.22 19.60 2.42
N ASN A 201 -14.56 20.68 2.05
CA ASN A 201 -13.17 20.67 1.57
C ASN A 201 -12.32 21.75 2.23
N SER A 202 -11.01 21.54 2.25
CA SER A 202 -10.03 22.54 2.69
C SER A 202 -9.25 23.06 1.48
N VAL A 203 -8.97 24.35 1.48
CA VAL A 203 -8.02 24.99 0.56
C VAL A 203 -6.86 25.49 1.40
N ASN A 204 -5.62 25.20 1.00
CA ASN A 204 -4.42 25.50 1.77
C ASN A 204 -3.55 26.52 1.01
N PRO A 205 -3.87 27.82 1.01
CA PRO A 205 -3.09 28.78 0.24
C PRO A 205 -1.62 28.84 0.71
N GLY A 206 -0.72 28.98 -0.26
CA GLY A 206 0.68 29.32 -0.08
C GLY A 206 0.88 30.83 0.17
N PRO A 207 1.99 31.42 -0.30
CA PRO A 207 2.17 32.87 -0.31
C PRO A 207 1.07 33.53 -1.16
N VAL A 208 0.13 34.22 -0.51
CA VAL A 208 -0.91 35.02 -1.19
C VAL A 208 -0.76 36.47 -0.76
N LEU A 209 -0.79 37.38 -1.74
CA LEU A 209 -0.67 38.83 -1.51
C LEU A 209 -1.87 39.34 -0.69
N SER A 210 -1.73 39.30 0.62
CA SER A 210 -2.74 39.60 1.62
C SER A 210 -2.09 40.37 2.78
N ASP A 211 -2.89 41.11 3.55
CA ASP A 211 -2.40 41.89 4.70
C ASP A 211 -1.55 41.02 5.66
N ILE A 212 -1.97 39.76 5.88
CA ILE A 212 -1.24 38.79 6.71
C ILE A 212 0.15 38.52 6.12
N TYR A 213 0.25 38.15 4.84
CA TYR A 213 1.54 37.81 4.23
C TYR A 213 2.47 39.04 4.08
N VAL A 214 1.90 40.20 3.75
CA VAL A 214 2.66 41.45 3.65
C VAL A 214 3.24 41.84 5.01
N SER A 215 2.52 41.57 6.11
CA SER A 215 2.99 41.84 7.48
C SER A 215 4.04 40.87 8.01
N CYS A 216 4.27 39.73 7.35
CA CYS A 216 5.28 38.76 7.78
C CYS A 216 6.71 39.35 7.73
N PRO A 217 7.59 38.99 8.68
CA PRO A 217 9.03 39.26 8.59
C PRO A 217 9.68 38.76 7.28
N ASP A 218 10.76 39.41 6.84
CA ASP A 218 11.42 39.11 5.54
C ASP A 218 12.06 37.71 5.50
N ASP A 219 12.49 37.16 6.64
CA ASP A 219 12.96 35.78 6.77
C ASP A 219 11.82 34.77 6.58
N ILE A 220 10.65 35.01 7.18
CA ILE A 220 9.43 34.21 6.96
C ILE A 220 8.98 34.31 5.50
N LYS A 221 9.02 35.50 4.88
CA LYS A 221 8.74 35.68 3.45
C LYS A 221 9.72 34.92 2.57
N SER A 222 11.01 34.90 2.92
CA SER A 222 12.04 34.16 2.19
C SER A 222 11.84 32.64 2.30
N MET A 223 11.51 32.13 3.49
CA MET A 223 11.18 30.70 3.67
C MET A 223 9.94 30.31 2.85
N LEU A 224 8.90 31.13 2.90
CA LEU A 224 7.67 30.92 2.12
C LEU A 224 7.90 31.08 0.61
N GLY A 225 8.82 31.94 0.20
CA GLY A 225 9.12 32.20 -1.20
C GLY A 225 9.94 31.10 -1.88
N GLN A 226 10.55 30.18 -1.13
CA GLN A 226 11.02 28.90 -1.69
C GLN A 226 9.88 28.11 -2.34
N TRP A 227 8.64 28.26 -1.84
CA TRP A 227 7.46 27.68 -2.46
C TRP A 227 7.14 28.33 -3.82
N SER A 228 7.45 29.62 -3.99
CA SER A 228 7.29 30.32 -5.27
C SER A 228 8.27 29.80 -6.34
N LEU A 229 9.45 29.30 -5.97
CA LEU A 229 10.40 28.71 -6.94
C LEU A 229 9.85 27.47 -7.63
N VAL A 230 9.06 26.67 -6.91
CA VAL A 230 8.49 25.42 -7.40
C VAL A 230 7.02 25.56 -7.80
N SER A 231 6.40 26.71 -7.53
CA SER A 231 5.02 27.01 -7.90
C SER A 231 4.92 27.38 -9.37
N PRO A 232 4.19 26.60 -10.19
CA PRO A 232 3.87 27.02 -11.54
C PRO A 232 3.16 28.38 -11.49
N LEU A 233 3.48 29.27 -12.42
CA LEU A 233 2.99 30.65 -12.53
C LEU A 233 3.60 31.68 -11.56
N ALA A 234 4.44 31.29 -10.60
CA ALA A 234 5.02 32.22 -9.63
C ALA A 234 6.32 32.91 -10.12
N ALA A 235 6.80 32.60 -11.33
CA ALA A 235 7.92 33.32 -11.93
C ALA A 235 7.53 34.79 -12.20
N VAL A 236 8.36 35.72 -11.75
CA VAL A 236 8.24 37.15 -12.06
C VAL A 236 8.70 37.39 -13.50
N ARG A 237 7.91 38.14 -14.27
CA ARG A 237 8.19 38.46 -15.67
C ARG A 237 8.49 39.95 -15.84
N PRO A 238 9.28 40.35 -16.86
CA PRO A 238 9.60 41.76 -17.11
C PRO A 238 8.37 42.66 -17.32
N GLN A 239 7.26 42.10 -17.81
CA GLN A 239 6.00 42.80 -18.01
C GLN A 239 5.11 42.93 -16.76
N ASP A 240 5.46 42.28 -15.65
CA ASP A 240 4.66 42.38 -14.41
C ASP A 240 4.87 43.77 -13.76
N ASP A 241 3.89 44.25 -12.99
CA ASP A 241 3.96 45.56 -12.35
C ASP A 241 5.21 45.73 -11.47
N LYS A 242 5.72 46.97 -11.36
CA LYS A 242 6.93 47.28 -10.57
C LYS A 242 6.86 46.75 -9.14
N GLU A 243 5.69 46.78 -8.53
CA GLU A 243 5.46 46.24 -7.19
C GLU A 243 5.65 44.72 -7.15
N ILE A 244 5.11 43.98 -8.13
CA ILE A 244 5.27 42.53 -8.26
C ILE A 244 6.72 42.14 -8.53
N GLN A 245 7.43 42.95 -9.32
CA GLN A 245 8.85 42.73 -9.57
C GLN A 245 9.71 42.74 -8.29
N THR A 246 9.31 43.52 -7.28
CA THR A 246 10.04 43.55 -5.99
C THR A 246 10.00 42.22 -5.23
N TRP A 247 9.02 41.35 -5.49
CA TRP A 247 8.88 40.04 -4.84
C TRP A 247 9.86 39.00 -5.38
N ALA A 248 10.52 39.25 -6.51
CA ALA A 248 11.54 38.37 -7.06
C ALA A 248 12.65 38.05 -6.05
N LYS A 249 12.96 39.00 -5.15
CA LYS A 249 13.96 38.82 -4.08
C LYS A 249 13.64 37.68 -3.10
N PHE A 250 12.38 37.24 -3.03
CA PHE A 250 11.95 36.13 -2.19
C PHE A 250 11.82 34.80 -2.95
N GLY A 251 12.15 34.75 -4.25
CA GLY A 251 12.09 33.51 -5.06
C GLY A 251 10.92 33.43 -6.04
N GLY A 252 10.07 34.45 -6.10
CA GLY A 252 8.97 34.57 -7.08
C GLY A 252 7.84 35.46 -6.57
N ARG A 253 6.83 35.71 -7.42
CA ARG A 253 5.64 36.46 -7.00
C ARG A 253 4.77 35.61 -6.07
N PRO A 254 4.09 36.21 -5.07
CA PRO A 254 2.99 35.55 -4.41
C PRO A 254 1.80 35.35 -5.37
N ALA A 255 0.91 34.43 -5.02
CA ALA A 255 -0.37 34.29 -5.72
C ALA A 255 -1.25 35.53 -5.47
N TYR A 256 -2.02 35.92 -6.48
CA TYR A 256 -3.04 36.95 -6.32
C TYR A 256 -4.22 36.38 -5.51
N PRO A 257 -4.92 37.19 -4.69
CA PRO A 257 -6.13 36.75 -4.01
C PRO A 257 -7.18 36.13 -4.95
N SER A 258 -7.27 36.62 -6.20
CA SER A 258 -8.15 36.09 -7.24
C SER A 258 -7.78 34.67 -7.69
N GLU A 259 -6.49 34.31 -7.72
CA GLU A 259 -6.02 32.97 -8.05
C GLU A 259 -6.44 31.97 -6.96
N ALA A 260 -6.26 32.32 -5.68
CA ALA A 260 -6.73 31.51 -4.56
C ALA A 260 -8.27 31.39 -4.52
N ALA A 261 -8.97 32.49 -4.78
CA ALA A 261 -10.42 32.52 -4.86
C ALA A 261 -10.98 31.67 -5.99
N GLY A 262 -10.25 31.53 -7.12
CA GLY A 262 -10.65 30.67 -8.23
C GLY A 262 -10.84 29.23 -7.81
N THR A 263 -9.90 28.66 -7.04
CA THR A 263 -10.00 27.29 -6.51
C THR A 263 -11.11 27.14 -5.48
N ILE A 264 -11.26 28.11 -4.57
CA ILE A 264 -12.35 28.11 -3.58
C ILE A 264 -13.70 28.11 -4.30
N ALA A 265 -13.90 29.00 -5.26
CA ALA A 265 -15.14 29.10 -6.01
C ALA A 265 -15.42 27.87 -6.87
N MET A 266 -14.38 27.22 -7.41
CA MET A 266 -14.51 25.94 -8.13
C MET A 266 -15.08 24.84 -7.23
N LEU A 267 -14.60 24.74 -5.99
CA LEU A 267 -15.12 23.76 -5.01
C LEU A 267 -16.57 24.06 -4.59
N CYS A 268 -17.05 25.28 -4.82
CA CYS A 268 -18.45 25.66 -4.60
C CYS A 268 -19.35 25.35 -5.81
N LEU A 269 -18.83 24.89 -6.94
CA LEU A 269 -19.63 24.57 -8.12
C LEU A 269 -20.26 23.16 -8.02
N PRO A 270 -21.36 22.92 -8.76
CA PRO A 270 -21.92 21.58 -8.90
C PRO A 270 -20.92 20.55 -9.41
N ASP A 271 -20.00 20.94 -10.30
CA ASP A 271 -18.98 20.07 -10.89
C ASP A 271 -18.02 19.46 -9.84
N ALA A 272 -17.89 20.10 -8.67
CA ALA A 272 -17.11 19.61 -7.54
C ALA A 272 -17.92 18.69 -6.60
N ALA A 273 -19.11 18.21 -6.99
CA ALA A 273 -19.97 17.37 -6.14
C ALA A 273 -19.31 16.08 -5.66
N TRP A 274 -18.30 15.57 -6.40
CA TRP A 274 -17.53 14.38 -6.02
C TRP A 274 -16.22 14.69 -5.31
N THR A 275 -15.95 15.96 -5.01
CA THR A 275 -14.80 16.40 -4.23
C THR A 275 -15.29 16.74 -2.82
N THR A 276 -14.99 15.86 -1.86
CA THR A 276 -15.30 16.06 -0.43
C THR A 276 -14.18 15.45 0.41
N GLY A 277 -13.96 15.96 1.62
CA GLY A 277 -12.86 15.59 2.50
C GLY A 277 -11.46 15.88 1.93
N SER A 278 -11.38 16.69 0.86
CA SER A 278 -10.15 16.93 0.11
C SER A 278 -9.43 18.19 0.57
N GLU A 279 -8.12 18.22 0.38
CA GLU A 279 -7.25 19.36 0.65
C GLU A 279 -6.61 19.85 -0.65
N ALA A 280 -7.05 21.00 -1.15
CA ALA A 280 -6.47 21.64 -2.32
C ALA A 280 -5.20 22.43 -1.96
N PHE A 281 -4.26 22.52 -2.90
CA PHE A 281 -2.92 23.15 -2.74
C PHE A 281 -1.89 22.42 -1.85
N ARG A 282 -2.17 21.17 -1.42
CA ARG A 282 -1.23 20.39 -0.57
C ARG A 282 -0.11 19.65 -1.32
N ARG A 283 -0.21 19.48 -2.64
CA ARG A 283 0.85 18.81 -3.44
C ARG A 283 2.10 19.68 -3.47
N PHE A 284 3.04 19.53 -2.53
CA PHE A 284 4.49 19.71 -2.68
C PHE A 284 5.30 19.39 -1.39
N GLU A 285 4.75 18.67 -0.41
CA GLU A 285 5.51 18.17 0.76
C GLU A 285 6.75 17.33 0.33
N SER A 286 6.69 16.65 -0.82
CA SER A 286 7.79 15.82 -1.33
C SER A 286 8.97 16.60 -1.92
N ILE A 287 8.81 17.88 -2.30
CA ILE A 287 9.88 18.65 -2.97
C ILE A 287 10.70 19.43 -1.94
N MET A 288 10.06 20.01 -0.92
CA MET A 288 10.75 20.85 0.05
C MET A 288 11.59 20.07 1.07
N ALA A 289 11.16 18.86 1.45
CA ALA A 289 11.99 17.96 2.27
C ALA A 289 13.31 17.57 1.57
N SER A 290 13.38 17.67 0.25
CA SER A 290 14.62 17.44 -0.52
C SER A 290 15.54 18.67 -0.58
N MET A 291 15.02 19.88 -0.35
CA MET A 291 15.76 21.14 -0.52
C MET A 291 16.43 21.63 0.77
N THR A 292 15.93 21.26 1.96
CA THR A 292 16.52 21.67 3.26
C THR A 292 17.73 20.84 3.71
N ASN A 293 18.10 19.79 2.96
CA ASN A 293 19.31 18.99 3.20
C ASN A 293 20.53 19.48 2.37
N GLY A 294 20.44 20.66 1.76
CA GLY A 294 21.55 21.31 1.06
C GLY A 294 22.49 22.00 2.04
N ASP A 295 23.65 21.39 2.24
CA ASP A 295 24.76 21.82 3.08
C ASP A 295 25.17 23.29 2.81
N HIS A 296 25.18 24.12 3.86
CA HIS A 296 25.71 25.48 3.81
C HIS A 296 27.25 25.43 3.87
N SER A 297 27.91 25.11 2.75
CA SER A 297 29.36 25.22 2.61
C SER A 297 29.79 25.60 1.19
N LEU A 298 29.45 26.82 0.75
CA LEU A 298 30.09 27.42 -0.42
C LEU A 298 31.34 28.19 0.04
N SER A 299 32.47 27.49 0.13
CA SER A 299 33.80 28.11 0.16
C SER A 299 34.26 28.42 -1.26
N ASN A 300 34.60 29.70 -1.49
CA ASN A 300 35.22 30.23 -2.70
C ASN A 300 36.44 29.39 -3.15
N GLY A 301 36.39 28.88 -4.38
CA GLY A 301 37.54 28.32 -5.09
C GLY A 301 37.51 28.80 -6.54
N GLN A 302 38.52 29.58 -6.91
CA GLN A 302 38.67 30.24 -8.20
C GLN A 302 38.85 29.27 -9.37
N ASP A 303 38.32 29.71 -10.51
CA ASP A 303 38.34 29.09 -11.82
C ASP A 303 39.74 28.77 -12.34
N GLY A 304 39.88 27.57 -12.90
CA GLY A 304 40.91 27.20 -13.88
C GLY A 304 40.21 26.73 -15.15
N ALA A 305 40.16 27.61 -16.15
CA ALA A 305 39.56 27.35 -17.45
C ALA A 305 40.33 26.27 -18.24
N GLY A 306 39.58 25.35 -18.83
CA GLY A 306 40.03 24.44 -19.89
C GLY A 306 38.84 24.14 -20.79
N ALA A 307 38.83 24.80 -21.95
CA ALA A 307 37.82 24.62 -22.99
C ALA A 307 38.02 23.27 -23.70
N ASP A 308 36.92 22.57 -23.94
CA ASP A 308 36.79 21.73 -25.13
C ASP A 308 35.30 21.72 -25.56
N ASP A 309 35.04 22.30 -26.74
CA ASP A 309 33.75 22.27 -27.42
C ASP A 309 33.68 20.99 -28.25
N GLY A 310 32.62 20.21 -28.05
CA GLY A 310 32.30 19.05 -28.87
C GLY A 310 30.80 18.74 -28.80
N ASP A 311 30.09 19.07 -29.87
CA ASP A 311 28.67 18.81 -30.11
C ASP A 311 28.22 17.40 -29.67
N GLY A 312 27.28 17.36 -28.72
CA GLY A 312 26.56 16.15 -28.33
C GLY A 312 25.26 16.54 -27.66
N LYS A 313 24.12 16.17 -28.26
CA LYS A 313 22.80 16.24 -27.62
C LYS A 313 22.88 15.52 -26.27
N GLY A 314 22.99 16.29 -25.18
CA GLY A 314 23.11 15.76 -23.83
C GLY A 314 21.85 15.01 -23.44
N SER A 315 21.90 13.67 -23.51
CA SER A 315 21.01 12.80 -22.76
C SER A 315 21.17 13.15 -21.27
N CYS A 316 20.19 13.82 -20.68
CA CYS A 316 20.17 14.12 -19.26
C CYS A 316 19.96 12.81 -18.49
N THR A 317 21.05 12.13 -18.12
CA THR A 317 20.99 10.91 -17.32
C THR A 317 20.64 11.26 -15.89
N THR A 318 19.44 10.86 -15.45
CA THR A 318 18.98 11.08 -14.07
C THR A 318 19.61 10.04 -13.13
N GLN A 319 19.83 10.36 -11.86
CA GLN A 319 20.41 9.43 -10.88
C GLN A 319 19.39 9.01 -9.80
N THR A 320 19.53 7.78 -9.30
CA THR A 320 18.74 7.21 -8.20
C THR A 320 19.62 6.16 -7.48
N ASP A 321 19.46 5.91 -6.18
CA ASP A 321 20.27 4.86 -5.53
C ASP A 321 19.89 3.47 -6.06
N VAL A 322 18.59 3.20 -6.11
CA VAL A 322 18.04 1.94 -6.63
C VAL A 322 17.01 2.20 -7.71
N LEU A 323 16.98 1.30 -8.70
CA LEU A 323 15.96 1.26 -9.74
C LEU A 323 15.27 -0.11 -9.72
N ILE A 324 13.94 -0.12 -9.56
CA ILE A 324 13.12 -1.32 -9.57
C ILE A 324 12.25 -1.32 -10.84
N ILE A 325 12.39 -2.36 -11.65
CA ILE A 325 11.57 -2.58 -12.86
C ILE A 325 10.43 -3.52 -12.48
N GLY A 326 9.21 -2.98 -12.35
CA GLY A 326 8.00 -3.67 -11.96
C GLY A 326 7.46 -3.20 -10.61
N ALA A 327 6.15 -2.96 -10.55
CA ALA A 327 5.44 -2.50 -9.35
C ALA A 327 4.39 -3.51 -8.84
N GLY A 328 4.53 -4.78 -9.21
CA GLY A 328 3.74 -5.88 -8.62
C GLY A 328 4.23 -6.26 -7.22
N PRO A 329 3.76 -7.39 -6.64
CA PRO A 329 4.08 -7.75 -5.25
C PRO A 329 5.58 -7.80 -4.95
N ALA A 330 6.40 -8.35 -5.86
CA ALA A 330 7.84 -8.42 -5.66
C ALA A 330 8.51 -7.03 -5.59
N GLY A 331 8.27 -6.18 -6.59
CA GLY A 331 8.89 -4.86 -6.69
C GLY A 331 8.37 -3.87 -5.63
N ALA A 332 7.06 -3.85 -5.40
CA ALA A 332 6.45 -2.97 -4.40
C ALA A 332 6.84 -3.36 -2.97
N SER A 333 6.92 -4.66 -2.66
CA SER A 333 7.40 -5.13 -1.34
C SER A 333 8.88 -4.80 -1.15
N LEU A 334 9.71 -5.00 -2.18
CA LEU A 334 11.13 -4.63 -2.14
C LEU A 334 11.30 -3.13 -1.87
N ALA A 335 10.51 -2.28 -2.53
CA ALA A 335 10.51 -0.85 -2.26
C ALA A 335 10.13 -0.54 -0.80
N CYS A 336 9.11 -1.21 -0.24
CA CYS A 336 8.71 -1.03 1.16
C CYS A 336 9.83 -1.42 2.13
N PHE A 337 10.47 -2.58 1.92
CA PHE A 337 11.55 -3.04 2.80
C PHE A 337 12.82 -2.21 2.65
N LEU A 338 13.21 -1.81 1.44
CA LEU A 338 14.33 -0.88 1.25
C LEU A 338 14.07 0.46 1.94
N ALA A 339 12.83 0.97 1.86
CA ALA A 339 12.44 2.20 2.52
C ALA A 339 12.49 2.11 4.06
N SER A 340 12.12 0.96 4.65
CA SER A 340 12.25 0.76 6.11
C SER A 340 13.71 0.74 6.58
N HIS A 341 14.64 0.41 5.67
CA HIS A 341 16.07 0.56 5.87
C HIS A 341 16.60 1.96 5.50
N GLY A 342 15.75 2.91 5.09
CA GLY A 342 16.15 4.26 4.69
C GLY A 342 16.86 4.33 3.32
N ILE A 343 16.71 3.30 2.48
CA ILE A 343 17.09 3.37 1.07
C ILE A 343 15.90 3.88 0.28
N VAL A 344 16.13 4.88 -0.56
CA VAL A 344 15.13 5.46 -1.45
C VAL A 344 15.47 5.15 -2.90
N GLY A 345 14.49 5.24 -3.79
CA GLY A 345 14.77 5.03 -5.21
C GLY A 345 13.59 5.24 -6.12
N THR A 346 13.68 4.66 -7.31
CA THR A 346 12.64 4.75 -8.32
C THR A 346 12.13 3.36 -8.67
N MET A 347 10.81 3.21 -8.63
CA MET A 347 10.10 2.05 -9.14
C MET A 347 9.38 2.45 -10.42
N VAL A 348 9.54 1.66 -11.47
CA VAL A 348 8.89 1.91 -12.77
C VAL A 348 8.03 0.71 -13.15
N SER A 349 6.94 0.95 -13.84
CA SER A 349 6.06 -0.11 -14.35
C SER A 349 5.52 0.25 -15.70
N ARG A 350 5.48 -0.74 -16.61
CA ARG A 350 4.83 -0.61 -17.91
C ARG A 350 3.31 -0.44 -17.77
N ALA A 351 2.71 -1.02 -16.72
CA ALA A 351 1.29 -0.86 -16.47
C ALA A 351 0.95 0.60 -16.17
N SER A 352 -0.29 1.00 -16.43
CA SER A 352 -0.81 2.34 -16.13
C SER A 352 -1.15 2.56 -14.65
N GLY A 353 -1.14 1.48 -13.85
CA GLY A 353 -1.40 1.48 -12.41
C GLY A 353 -1.11 0.10 -11.81
N THR A 354 -1.58 -0.11 -10.58
CA THR A 354 -1.60 -1.43 -9.92
C THR A 354 -2.57 -2.39 -10.61
N ALA A 355 -2.59 -3.65 -10.17
CA ALA A 355 -3.54 -4.68 -10.58
C ALA A 355 -4.96 -4.15 -10.75
N ASP A 356 -5.51 -4.33 -11.95
CA ASP A 356 -6.94 -4.13 -12.26
C ASP A 356 -7.74 -5.45 -12.21
N THR A 357 -7.04 -6.59 -12.12
CA THR A 357 -7.62 -7.93 -12.03
C THR A 357 -7.16 -8.65 -10.76
N PRO A 358 -8.02 -9.48 -10.12
CA PRO A 358 -7.76 -10.03 -8.77
C PRO A 358 -6.49 -10.85 -8.60
N ARG A 359 -6.02 -11.56 -9.64
CA ARG A 359 -4.77 -12.37 -9.67
C ARG A 359 -4.55 -13.17 -8.38
N ALA A 360 -3.33 -13.23 -7.81
CA ALA A 360 -3.06 -13.96 -6.57
C ALA A 360 -3.87 -13.39 -5.39
N HIS A 361 -4.16 -14.22 -4.38
CA HIS A 361 -5.09 -13.81 -3.30
C HIS A 361 -4.82 -14.43 -1.94
N ILE A 362 -4.37 -15.68 -1.87
CA ILE A 362 -3.96 -16.24 -0.58
C ILE A 362 -2.66 -15.56 -0.14
N THR A 363 -2.71 -14.88 1.00
CA THR A 363 -1.51 -14.38 1.69
C THR A 363 -1.28 -15.24 2.92
N ASN A 364 -0.15 -15.96 2.95
CA ASN A 364 0.18 -16.88 4.03
C ASN A 364 0.94 -16.19 5.17
N MET A 365 1.13 -16.91 6.27
CA MET A 365 1.77 -16.38 7.47
C MET A 365 3.22 -15.98 7.22
N ALA A 366 3.95 -16.72 6.38
CA ALA A 366 5.34 -16.43 6.06
C ALA A 366 5.53 -15.05 5.40
N ALA A 367 4.60 -14.65 4.52
CA ALA A 367 4.61 -13.33 3.89
C ALA A 367 4.10 -12.22 4.82
N LEU A 368 3.06 -12.50 5.62
CA LEU A 368 2.53 -11.55 6.60
C LEU A 368 3.56 -11.24 7.69
N GLU A 369 4.38 -12.20 8.12
CA GLU A 369 5.49 -11.95 9.04
C GLU A 369 6.47 -10.91 8.49
N CYS A 370 6.81 -10.98 7.20
CA CYS A 370 7.67 -9.99 6.55
C CYS A 370 7.01 -8.60 6.58
N LEU A 371 5.73 -8.51 6.24
CA LEU A 371 4.99 -7.23 6.24
C LEU A 371 4.77 -6.68 7.65
N ARG A 372 4.59 -7.55 8.65
CA ARG A 372 4.52 -7.21 10.08
C ARG A 372 5.82 -6.58 10.58
N ASP A 373 6.98 -6.93 10.01
CA ASP A 373 8.25 -6.28 10.35
C ASP A 373 8.25 -4.77 10.06
N ILE A 374 7.43 -4.31 9.12
CA ILE A 374 7.29 -2.90 8.76
C ILE A 374 5.88 -2.37 9.03
N ASP A 375 5.17 -3.01 9.96
CA ASP A 375 3.85 -2.63 10.47
C ASP A 375 2.73 -2.60 9.39
N LEU A 376 2.92 -3.32 8.29
CA LEU A 376 1.96 -3.40 7.18
C LEU A 376 0.93 -4.53 7.28
N GLU A 377 1.11 -5.48 8.18
CA GLU A 377 0.15 -6.59 8.37
C GLU A 377 -1.25 -6.05 8.64
N ARG A 378 -1.38 -5.05 9.53
CA ARG A 378 -2.68 -4.49 9.91
C ARG A 378 -3.40 -3.86 8.71
N ASP A 379 -2.68 -3.09 7.89
CA ASP A 379 -3.21 -2.49 6.67
C ASP A 379 -3.68 -3.57 5.70
N CYS A 380 -2.94 -4.68 5.58
CA CYS A 380 -3.30 -5.82 4.74
C CYS A 380 -4.57 -6.52 5.26
N LEU A 381 -4.66 -6.79 6.56
CA LEU A 381 -5.82 -7.42 7.17
C LEU A 381 -7.09 -6.57 7.02
N GLN A 382 -6.98 -5.24 7.16
CA GLN A 382 -8.11 -4.32 7.02
C GLN A 382 -8.78 -4.36 5.63
N VAL A 383 -8.04 -4.71 4.59
CA VAL A 383 -8.57 -4.82 3.22
C VAL A 383 -8.70 -6.27 2.76
N SER A 384 -8.39 -7.24 3.62
CA SER A 384 -8.58 -8.66 3.33
C SER A 384 -10.03 -9.08 3.49
N THR A 385 -10.37 -10.29 3.04
CA THR A 385 -11.71 -10.83 3.21
C THR A 385 -11.94 -11.26 4.66
N ASP A 386 -12.97 -10.71 5.30
CA ASP A 386 -13.30 -11.00 6.69
C ASP A 386 -14.05 -12.34 6.89
N GLY A 387 -13.94 -12.87 8.11
CA GLY A 387 -14.76 -13.97 8.63
C GLY A 387 -14.50 -15.33 7.98
N ASP A 388 -15.54 -16.16 7.94
CA ASP A 388 -15.44 -17.58 7.57
C ASP A 388 -15.38 -17.84 6.04
N CYS A 389 -14.94 -16.86 5.24
CA CYS A 389 -15.02 -16.95 3.78
C CYS A 389 -14.07 -18.00 3.18
N MET A 390 -13.04 -18.40 3.94
CA MET A 390 -11.98 -19.32 3.53
C MET A 390 -12.08 -20.71 4.18
N MET A 391 -13.20 -21.04 4.83
CA MET A 391 -13.33 -22.27 5.64
C MET A 391 -13.06 -23.56 4.85
N HIS A 392 -13.48 -23.59 3.57
CA HIS A 392 -13.51 -24.81 2.79
C HIS A 392 -13.07 -24.62 1.34
N THR A 393 -12.57 -25.72 0.78
CA THR A 393 -12.55 -25.96 -0.66
C THR A 393 -13.51 -27.10 -0.99
N ARG A 394 -14.28 -26.94 -2.07
CA ARG A 394 -15.38 -27.85 -2.45
C ARG A 394 -15.24 -28.38 -3.87
N TRP A 395 -15.66 -29.63 -4.11
CA TRP A 395 -15.88 -30.20 -5.44
C TRP A 395 -17.38 -30.46 -5.62
N CYS A 396 -17.97 -29.96 -6.70
CA CYS A 396 -19.41 -30.02 -6.96
C CYS A 396 -19.74 -30.11 -8.45
N HIS A 397 -21.00 -30.43 -8.74
CA HIS A 397 -21.54 -30.49 -10.10
C HIS A 397 -21.73 -29.09 -10.72
N SER A 398 -22.39 -28.22 -9.97
CA SER A 398 -22.57 -26.79 -10.25
C SER A 398 -22.56 -26.05 -8.90
N MET A 399 -22.56 -24.72 -8.92
CA MET A 399 -22.60 -23.93 -7.67
C MET A 399 -23.88 -24.18 -6.87
N ALA A 400 -25.01 -24.36 -7.55
CA ALA A 400 -26.31 -24.68 -6.97
C ALA A 400 -26.51 -26.18 -6.72
N GLY A 401 -25.87 -27.03 -7.53
CA GLY A 401 -26.11 -28.47 -7.59
C GLY A 401 -25.44 -29.31 -6.50
N GLN A 402 -25.32 -30.61 -6.79
CA GLN A 402 -24.79 -31.63 -5.89
C GLN A 402 -23.32 -31.35 -5.53
N GLU A 403 -23.03 -31.50 -4.24
CA GLU A 403 -21.66 -31.52 -3.73
C GLU A 403 -21.11 -32.95 -3.71
N PHE A 404 -19.92 -33.14 -4.29
CA PHE A 404 -19.23 -34.44 -4.31
C PHE A 404 -18.36 -34.63 -3.08
N ALA A 405 -17.63 -33.57 -2.71
CA ALA A 405 -16.69 -33.60 -1.61
C ALA A 405 -16.35 -32.18 -1.12
N ARG A 406 -15.81 -32.11 0.08
CA ARG A 406 -15.32 -30.88 0.71
C ARG A 406 -14.13 -31.19 1.60
N ILE A 407 -13.22 -30.24 1.72
CA ILE A 407 -12.10 -30.25 2.67
C ILE A 407 -12.03 -28.90 3.39
N TYR A 408 -11.58 -28.91 4.64
CA TYR A 408 -11.16 -27.66 5.30
C TYR A 408 -9.93 -27.07 4.59
N SER A 409 -9.73 -25.78 4.71
CA SER A 409 -8.62 -25.11 4.02
C SER A 409 -7.99 -24.05 4.88
N TRP A 410 -6.72 -23.72 4.59
CA TRP A 410 -6.02 -22.56 5.11
C TRP A 410 -5.95 -22.51 6.64
N GLY A 411 -5.74 -23.66 7.27
CA GLY A 411 -5.65 -23.79 8.73
C GLY A 411 -6.98 -23.95 9.48
N ASN A 412 -8.11 -24.01 8.76
CA ASN A 412 -9.44 -24.14 9.39
C ASN A 412 -9.86 -25.58 9.77
N ASP A 413 -9.02 -26.59 9.52
CA ASP A 413 -9.28 -27.95 10.02
C ASP A 413 -9.12 -27.94 11.54
N PRO A 414 -10.15 -28.35 12.32
CA PRO A 414 -10.05 -28.41 13.78
C PRO A 414 -8.86 -29.22 14.30
N ASN A 415 -8.38 -30.22 13.55
CA ASN A 415 -7.22 -31.03 13.91
C ASN A 415 -5.87 -30.35 13.59
N ARG A 416 -5.88 -29.29 12.77
CA ARG A 416 -4.68 -28.58 12.31
C ARG A 416 -4.60 -27.14 12.82
N LYS A 417 -5.69 -26.57 13.34
CA LYS A 417 -5.74 -25.16 13.75
C LYS A 417 -4.61 -24.77 14.72
N GLY A 418 -4.35 -25.61 15.72
CA GLY A 418 -3.23 -25.42 16.65
C GLY A 418 -1.86 -25.43 15.97
N ASP A 419 -1.67 -26.21 14.89
CA ASP A 419 -0.40 -26.20 14.14
C ASP A 419 -0.13 -24.82 13.50
N TYR A 420 -1.19 -24.13 13.04
CA TYR A 420 -1.08 -22.80 12.45
C TYR A 420 -0.83 -21.74 13.52
N GLU A 421 -1.60 -21.78 14.62
CA GLU A 421 -1.44 -20.84 15.75
C GLU A 421 -0.05 -20.94 16.39
N LEU A 422 0.52 -22.15 16.46
CA LEU A 422 1.86 -22.38 17.00
C LEU A 422 2.99 -21.99 16.04
N ALA A 423 2.72 -21.84 14.75
CA ALA A 423 3.73 -21.58 13.74
C ALA A 423 4.08 -20.10 13.60
N SER A 424 3.12 -19.19 13.83
CA SER A 424 3.28 -17.76 13.57
C SER A 424 2.32 -16.92 14.41
N PRO A 425 2.67 -15.67 14.77
CA PRO A 425 1.71 -14.72 15.33
C PRO A 425 0.72 -14.20 14.27
N CYS A 426 0.96 -14.44 12.97
CA CYS A 426 0.11 -14.01 11.87
C CYS A 426 -0.92 -15.09 11.53
N GLN A 427 -2.02 -14.72 10.86
CA GLN A 427 -3.01 -15.68 10.32
C GLN A 427 -3.12 -15.55 8.80
N PRO A 428 -3.29 -16.65 8.05
CA PRO A 428 -3.48 -16.57 6.60
C PRO A 428 -4.77 -15.83 6.25
N CYS A 429 -4.78 -15.08 5.14
CA CYS A 429 -5.95 -14.32 4.70
C CYS A 429 -6.15 -14.34 3.18
N ASP A 430 -7.37 -14.03 2.73
CA ASP A 430 -7.72 -13.85 1.32
C ASP A 430 -7.65 -12.35 0.98
N LEU A 431 -6.55 -11.97 0.36
CA LEU A 431 -6.18 -10.63 -0.01
C LEU A 431 -5.79 -10.59 -1.51
N PRO A 432 -6.75 -10.34 -2.41
CA PRO A 432 -6.50 -10.19 -3.85
C PRO A 432 -5.44 -9.11 -4.17
N GLN A 433 -4.67 -9.30 -5.25
CA GLN A 433 -3.64 -8.34 -5.68
C GLN A 433 -4.18 -6.94 -5.98
N THR A 434 -5.45 -6.82 -6.36
CA THR A 434 -6.17 -5.53 -6.53
C THR A 434 -6.25 -4.72 -5.24
N LEU A 435 -6.06 -5.35 -4.08
CA LEU A 435 -6.06 -4.73 -2.75
C LEU A 435 -4.66 -4.70 -2.14
N LEU A 436 -3.86 -5.75 -2.32
CA LEU A 436 -2.48 -5.80 -1.83
C LEU A 436 -1.56 -4.78 -2.51
N GLU A 437 -1.54 -4.73 -3.85
CA GLU A 437 -0.60 -3.86 -4.58
C GLU A 437 -0.78 -2.38 -4.21
N PRO A 438 -2.01 -1.82 -4.11
CA PRO A 438 -2.21 -0.46 -3.62
C PRO A 438 -1.64 -0.20 -2.22
N VAL A 439 -1.79 -1.15 -1.27
CA VAL A 439 -1.23 -1.01 0.09
C VAL A 439 0.28 -0.88 0.03
N LEU A 440 0.94 -1.78 -0.71
CA LEU A 440 2.40 -1.79 -0.87
C LEU A 440 2.90 -0.52 -1.58
N VAL A 441 2.32 -0.18 -2.73
CA VAL A 441 2.75 1.00 -3.51
C VAL A 441 2.54 2.29 -2.72
N ARG A 442 1.42 2.41 -1.99
CA ARG A 442 1.16 3.56 -1.11
C ARG A 442 2.23 3.65 -0.02
N HIS A 443 2.56 2.55 0.63
CA HIS A 443 3.60 2.55 1.67
C HIS A 443 4.97 2.94 1.09
N ALA A 444 5.42 2.29 0.02
CA ALA A 444 6.69 2.61 -0.63
C ALA A 444 6.79 4.10 -1.04
N THR A 445 5.74 4.63 -1.66
CA THR A 445 5.74 6.03 -2.16
C THR A 445 5.67 7.08 -1.06
N THR A 446 5.02 6.77 0.07
CA THR A 446 5.02 7.64 1.25
C THR A 446 6.34 7.59 2.03
N HIS A 447 7.19 6.59 1.78
CA HIS A 447 8.49 6.38 2.44
C HIS A 447 9.68 6.59 1.49
N GLY A 448 9.52 7.45 0.47
CA GLY A 448 10.64 7.99 -0.31
C GLY A 448 10.87 7.36 -1.68
N PHE A 449 10.12 6.31 -2.07
CA PHE A 449 10.19 5.81 -3.45
C PHE A 449 9.36 6.65 -4.41
N LYS A 450 9.93 6.95 -5.58
CA LYS A 450 9.20 7.50 -6.71
C LYS A 450 8.61 6.35 -7.52
N CYS A 451 7.33 6.41 -7.85
CA CYS A 451 6.69 5.42 -8.73
C CYS A 451 6.33 6.06 -10.08
N ARG A 452 6.80 5.47 -11.19
CA ARG A 452 6.45 5.89 -12.55
C ARG A 452 5.70 4.78 -13.28
N TRP A 453 4.49 5.09 -13.72
CA TRP A 453 3.66 4.22 -14.54
C TRP A 453 3.90 4.46 -16.03
N ASN A 454 3.34 3.59 -16.89
CA ASN A 454 3.49 3.68 -18.35
C ASN A 454 4.96 3.86 -18.76
N THR A 455 5.87 3.16 -18.11
CA THR A 455 7.31 3.26 -18.35
C THR A 455 7.89 1.88 -18.58
N SER A 456 8.35 1.62 -19.80
CA SER A 456 8.91 0.34 -20.22
C SER A 456 10.43 0.32 -20.13
N LEU A 457 11.00 -0.78 -19.65
CA LEU A 457 12.44 -1.05 -19.78
C LEU A 457 12.79 -1.30 -21.25
N VAL A 458 13.80 -0.59 -21.76
CA VAL A 458 14.39 -0.79 -23.10
C VAL A 458 15.68 -1.59 -23.01
N SER A 459 16.63 -1.17 -22.19
CA SER A 459 17.87 -1.91 -21.99
C SER A 459 18.57 -1.45 -20.73
N PHE A 460 19.59 -2.17 -20.31
CA PHE A 460 20.52 -1.69 -19.28
C PHE A 460 21.96 -2.10 -19.59
N CYS A 461 22.92 -1.46 -18.95
CA CYS A 461 24.33 -1.82 -19.00
C CYS A 461 24.86 -1.77 -17.57
N ASP A 462 25.28 -2.91 -17.04
CA ASP A 462 26.02 -2.96 -15.78
C ASP A 462 27.45 -2.48 -16.04
N LEU A 463 27.87 -1.42 -15.37
CA LEU A 463 29.19 -0.82 -15.53
C LEU A 463 30.25 -1.53 -14.68
N GLY A 464 29.86 -2.56 -13.93
CA GLY A 464 30.73 -3.35 -13.08
C GLY A 464 30.71 -2.92 -11.61
N PRO A 465 31.50 -3.60 -10.76
CA PRO A 465 31.46 -3.43 -9.31
C PRO A 465 31.67 -1.96 -8.90
N GLY A 466 30.75 -1.42 -8.10
CA GLY A 466 30.80 -0.03 -7.60
C GLY A 466 30.50 1.07 -8.63
N ALA A 467 30.47 0.78 -9.92
CA ALA A 467 30.17 1.76 -10.97
C ALA A 467 28.66 1.91 -11.24
N GLY A 468 27.86 0.91 -10.85
CA GLY A 468 26.40 0.90 -10.96
C GLY A 468 25.90 0.45 -12.32
N VAL A 469 24.61 0.69 -12.59
CA VAL A 469 23.89 0.28 -13.78
C VAL A 469 23.31 1.50 -14.48
N VAL A 470 23.47 1.59 -15.80
CA VAL A 470 22.78 2.57 -16.64
C VAL A 470 21.61 1.88 -17.32
N THR A 471 20.39 2.35 -17.08
CA THR A 471 19.15 1.78 -17.60
C THR A 471 18.46 2.76 -18.53
N THR A 472 18.19 2.32 -19.76
CA THR A 472 17.37 3.04 -20.74
C THR A 472 15.91 2.65 -20.56
N LEU A 473 15.07 3.64 -20.32
CA LEU A 473 13.64 3.52 -20.16
C LEU A 473 12.93 4.29 -21.26
N ARG A 474 11.71 3.86 -21.60
CA ARG A 474 10.81 4.60 -22.48
C ARG A 474 9.55 4.97 -21.73
N ASP A 475 9.22 6.25 -21.73
CA ASP A 475 7.90 6.73 -21.30
C ASP A 475 6.91 6.39 -22.41
N ASP A 476 6.00 5.45 -22.16
CA ASP A 476 5.07 4.92 -23.15
C ASP A 476 3.94 5.92 -23.50
N LEU A 477 3.77 7.01 -22.73
CA LEU A 477 2.81 8.07 -23.04
C LEU A 477 3.38 9.07 -24.06
N THR A 478 4.65 9.43 -23.90
CA THR A 478 5.32 10.42 -24.77
C THR A 478 6.13 9.78 -25.90
N GLY A 479 6.47 8.49 -25.77
CA GLY A 479 7.41 7.79 -26.64
C GLY A 479 8.87 8.16 -26.39
N GLN A 480 9.17 9.05 -25.45
CA GLN A 480 10.53 9.52 -25.19
C GLN A 480 11.35 8.46 -24.45
N GLU A 481 12.56 8.20 -24.94
CA GLU A 481 13.56 7.41 -24.22
C GLU A 481 14.47 8.30 -23.38
N TYR A 482 14.83 7.81 -22.20
CA TYR A 482 15.71 8.48 -21.27
C TYR A 482 16.50 7.47 -20.44
N GLN A 483 17.58 7.93 -19.82
CA GLN A 483 18.47 7.08 -19.04
C GLN A 483 18.42 7.40 -17.55
N ILE A 484 18.46 6.35 -16.74
CA ILE A 484 18.66 6.43 -15.30
C ILE A 484 19.95 5.68 -14.95
N ARG A 485 20.81 6.30 -14.15
CA ARG A 485 21.93 5.61 -13.50
C ARG A 485 21.53 5.24 -12.07
N SER A 486 21.71 3.98 -11.70
CA SER A 486 21.49 3.48 -10.35
C SER A 486 22.67 2.67 -9.82
N LYS A 487 22.78 2.48 -8.50
CA LYS A 487 23.77 1.55 -7.93
C LYS A 487 23.37 0.11 -8.19
N TYR A 488 22.08 -0.18 -8.00
CA TYR A 488 21.49 -1.49 -8.20
C TYR A 488 20.28 -1.42 -9.14
N LEU A 489 20.06 -2.49 -9.91
CA LEU A 489 18.89 -2.69 -10.74
C LEU A 489 18.13 -3.94 -10.27
N PHE A 490 16.84 -3.81 -10.01
CA PHE A 490 15.99 -4.91 -9.57
C PHE A 490 14.96 -5.29 -10.64
N GLY A 491 15.06 -6.49 -11.18
CA GLY A 491 14.13 -7.08 -12.14
C GLY A 491 12.95 -7.76 -11.45
N ALA A 492 11.86 -7.03 -11.24
CA ALA A 492 10.58 -7.50 -10.72
C ALA A 492 9.49 -7.43 -11.81
N ASP A 493 9.87 -7.60 -13.09
CA ASP A 493 9.09 -7.33 -14.29
C ASP A 493 8.26 -8.54 -14.79
N GLY A 494 8.10 -9.53 -13.92
CA GLY A 494 7.14 -10.63 -14.06
C GLY A 494 7.54 -11.74 -15.03
N ALA A 495 6.58 -12.60 -15.37
CA ALA A 495 6.80 -13.85 -16.12
C ALA A 495 7.39 -13.70 -17.53
N ARG A 496 7.47 -12.49 -18.08
CA ARG A 496 8.13 -12.20 -19.37
C ARG A 496 9.28 -11.21 -19.17
N SER A 497 10.05 -11.42 -18.11
CA SER A 497 11.11 -10.52 -17.67
C SER A 497 12.11 -10.24 -18.77
N ARG A 498 12.22 -8.97 -19.14
CA ARG A 498 13.24 -8.45 -20.05
C ARG A 498 14.58 -8.39 -19.34
N VAL A 499 14.60 -8.17 -18.03
CA VAL A 499 15.83 -8.18 -17.22
C VAL A 499 16.50 -9.55 -17.28
N VAL A 500 15.76 -10.62 -16.99
CA VAL A 500 16.23 -12.01 -17.07
C VAL A 500 16.69 -12.35 -18.49
N SER A 501 15.91 -11.97 -19.51
CA SER A 501 16.27 -12.21 -20.91
C SER A 501 17.57 -11.51 -21.32
N GLN A 502 17.79 -10.27 -20.86
CA GLN A 502 18.98 -9.51 -21.22
C GLN A 502 20.23 -10.00 -20.48
N LEU A 503 20.08 -10.44 -19.23
CA LEU A 503 21.14 -11.11 -18.47
C LEU A 503 21.46 -12.52 -19.00
N GLN A 504 20.57 -13.10 -19.81
CA GLN A 504 20.65 -14.48 -20.28
C GLN A 504 20.76 -15.49 -19.12
N LEU A 505 20.02 -15.26 -18.03
CA LEU A 505 20.03 -16.19 -16.90
C LEU A 505 19.47 -17.55 -17.35
N PRO A 506 20.14 -18.67 -17.05
CA PRO A 506 19.65 -20.00 -17.40
C PRO A 506 18.30 -20.27 -16.73
N LEU A 507 17.33 -20.74 -17.52
CA LEU A 507 16.00 -21.12 -17.06
C LEU A 507 15.83 -22.64 -17.18
N LEU A 508 15.45 -23.28 -16.08
CA LEU A 508 15.08 -24.69 -16.00
C LEU A 508 13.57 -24.85 -16.05
N GLY A 509 13.10 -25.92 -16.71
CA GLY A 509 11.69 -26.30 -16.79
C GLY A 509 11.10 -26.27 -18.19
N LYS A 510 9.85 -26.71 -18.34
CA LYS A 510 9.14 -26.75 -19.63
C LYS A 510 8.09 -25.64 -19.67
N ALA A 511 8.05 -24.89 -20.77
CA ALA A 511 6.85 -24.12 -21.10
C ALA A 511 5.72 -25.09 -21.50
N GLY A 512 4.48 -24.84 -21.09
CA GLY A 512 3.31 -25.46 -21.73
C GLY A 512 2.41 -26.37 -20.88
N GLY A 513 1.95 -25.93 -19.70
CA GLY A 513 0.86 -26.59 -18.96
C GLY A 513 -0.55 -26.34 -19.51
N GLY A 514 -0.67 -25.85 -20.76
CA GLY A 514 -1.94 -25.46 -21.38
C GLY A 514 -2.44 -24.06 -20.96
N PRO A 515 -3.42 -23.51 -21.69
CA PRO A 515 -4.04 -22.24 -21.34
C PRO A 515 -5.12 -22.41 -20.26
N ALA A 516 -5.30 -21.38 -19.44
CA ALA A 516 -6.48 -21.22 -18.59
C ALA A 516 -7.15 -19.88 -18.90
N ILE A 517 -8.47 -19.82 -18.74
CA ILE A 517 -9.27 -18.63 -19.07
C ILE A 517 -9.94 -18.14 -17.79
N ASN A 518 -9.61 -16.93 -17.38
CA ASN A 518 -10.26 -16.25 -16.28
C ASN A 518 -11.45 -15.46 -16.81
N VAL A 519 -12.64 -15.73 -16.30
CA VAL A 519 -13.85 -14.93 -16.54
C VAL A 519 -14.26 -14.30 -15.21
N LEU A 520 -14.04 -12.99 -15.08
CA LEU A 520 -14.44 -12.22 -13.90
C LEU A 520 -15.93 -11.88 -14.02
N VAL A 521 -16.69 -12.22 -12.99
CA VAL A 521 -18.15 -12.21 -13.00
C VAL A 521 -18.69 -11.50 -11.76
N ARG A 522 -19.74 -10.71 -11.95
CA ARG A 522 -20.63 -10.26 -10.87
C ARG A 522 -21.92 -11.09 -10.90
N ALA A 523 -22.18 -11.79 -9.81
CA ALA A 523 -23.37 -12.62 -9.58
C ALA A 523 -23.53 -12.84 -8.07
N ASP A 524 -24.71 -12.55 -7.51
CA ASP A 524 -24.98 -12.79 -6.08
C ASP A 524 -25.28 -14.27 -5.85
N LEU A 525 -24.30 -14.98 -5.28
CA LEU A 525 -24.39 -16.40 -4.95
C LEU A 525 -24.51 -16.61 -3.42
N SER A 526 -24.81 -15.57 -2.64
CA SER A 526 -24.86 -15.63 -1.16
C SER A 526 -25.74 -16.77 -0.64
N HIS A 527 -26.95 -16.91 -1.18
CA HIS A 527 -27.90 -17.95 -0.83
C HIS A 527 -27.41 -19.37 -1.19
N LEU A 528 -26.54 -19.50 -2.20
CA LEU A 528 -25.95 -20.78 -2.58
C LEU A 528 -24.79 -21.18 -1.67
N VAL A 529 -24.11 -20.25 -0.99
CA VAL A 529 -22.87 -20.54 -0.22
C VAL A 529 -23.03 -20.44 1.29
N GLN A 530 -24.18 -19.98 1.80
CA GLN A 530 -24.46 -19.76 3.23
C GLN A 530 -24.03 -20.95 4.14
N HIS A 531 -24.27 -22.19 3.71
CA HIS A 531 -23.97 -23.41 4.48
C HIS A 531 -22.71 -24.15 4.02
N ARG A 532 -21.93 -23.51 3.15
CA ARG A 532 -20.75 -24.08 2.49
C ARG A 532 -19.78 -22.97 2.11
N LYS A 533 -19.53 -22.07 3.06
CA LYS A 533 -18.62 -20.94 2.90
C LYS A 533 -17.23 -21.46 2.58
N GLY A 534 -16.66 -20.93 1.50
CA GLY A 534 -15.38 -21.36 0.98
C GLY A 534 -14.99 -20.46 -0.17
N ASN A 535 -13.69 -20.27 -0.35
CA ASN A 535 -13.17 -19.35 -1.35
C ASN A 535 -12.87 -20.04 -2.69
N LEU A 536 -12.81 -21.38 -2.72
CA LEU A 536 -12.54 -22.17 -3.92
C LEU A 536 -13.57 -23.29 -4.13
N HIS A 537 -14.11 -23.38 -5.34
CA HIS A 537 -15.11 -24.37 -5.73
C HIS A 537 -14.73 -24.98 -7.08
N TRP A 538 -14.36 -26.26 -7.09
CA TRP A 538 -14.17 -27.03 -8.30
C TRP A 538 -15.52 -27.48 -8.85
N VAL A 539 -15.84 -27.04 -10.06
CA VAL A 539 -17.10 -27.32 -10.75
C VAL A 539 -16.85 -28.23 -11.94
N MET A 540 -17.43 -29.43 -11.90
CA MET A 540 -17.25 -30.47 -12.92
C MET A 540 -18.59 -31.17 -13.19
N GLN A 541 -18.93 -31.34 -14.47
CA GLN A 541 -20.21 -31.93 -14.90
C GLN A 541 -19.98 -33.22 -15.74
N PRO A 542 -19.47 -34.33 -15.15
CA PRO A 542 -19.05 -35.51 -15.91
C PRO A 542 -20.14 -36.09 -16.81
N ASP A 543 -21.40 -35.96 -16.40
CA ASP A 543 -22.60 -36.47 -17.06
C ASP A 543 -23.06 -35.63 -18.27
N SER A 544 -22.36 -34.54 -18.57
CA SER A 544 -22.73 -33.55 -19.57
C SER A 544 -21.69 -33.42 -20.70
N LEU A 545 -22.14 -32.95 -21.87
CA LEU A 545 -21.25 -32.54 -22.95
C LEU A 545 -20.60 -31.21 -22.58
N HIS A 546 -19.27 -31.17 -22.59
CA HIS A 546 -18.52 -29.94 -22.32
C HIS A 546 -18.20 -29.18 -23.60
N ARG A 547 -18.11 -27.86 -23.48
CA ARG A 547 -17.47 -27.03 -24.49
C ARG A 547 -15.95 -27.20 -24.41
N ASP A 548 -15.27 -27.17 -25.55
CA ASP A 548 -13.84 -27.47 -25.61
C ASP A 548 -12.99 -26.47 -24.82
N PHE A 549 -13.43 -25.21 -24.73
CA PHE A 549 -12.76 -24.17 -23.94
C PHE A 549 -13.03 -24.24 -22.43
N ALA A 550 -13.91 -25.13 -21.96
CA ALA A 550 -14.35 -25.19 -20.56
C ALA A 550 -14.82 -26.62 -20.17
N GLN A 551 -13.87 -27.54 -20.05
CA GLN A 551 -14.14 -28.90 -19.56
C GLN A 551 -14.57 -28.90 -18.09
N MET A 552 -13.94 -28.03 -17.30
CA MET A 552 -14.23 -27.82 -15.89
C MET A 552 -13.85 -26.39 -15.49
N ALA A 553 -14.24 -25.97 -14.29
CA ALA A 553 -13.86 -24.67 -13.77
C ALA A 553 -13.47 -24.70 -12.30
N ILE A 554 -12.61 -23.77 -11.91
CA ILE A 554 -12.43 -23.36 -10.52
C ILE A 554 -13.17 -22.04 -10.35
N VAL A 555 -14.24 -22.04 -9.57
CA VAL A 555 -14.99 -20.84 -9.20
C VAL A 555 -14.41 -20.31 -7.90
N ARG A 556 -13.70 -19.19 -8.01
CA ARG A 556 -13.02 -18.53 -6.89
C ARG A 556 -13.80 -17.31 -6.45
N MET A 557 -13.96 -17.14 -5.15
CA MET A 557 -14.49 -15.92 -4.54
C MET A 557 -13.50 -14.75 -4.73
N VAL A 558 -13.99 -13.60 -5.19
CA VAL A 558 -13.23 -12.34 -5.27
C VAL A 558 -13.76 -11.34 -4.25
N LYS A 559 -15.09 -11.19 -4.17
CA LYS A 559 -15.76 -10.44 -3.09
C LYS A 559 -16.96 -11.24 -2.58
N PRO A 560 -17.04 -11.49 -1.27
CA PRO A 560 -18.11 -12.30 -0.70
C PRO A 560 -19.45 -11.55 -0.81
N TRP A 561 -20.51 -12.08 -1.41
CA TRP A 561 -20.60 -13.29 -2.25
C TRP A 561 -21.13 -12.92 -3.65
N TYR A 562 -20.69 -11.78 -4.17
CA TYR A 562 -21.24 -11.14 -5.36
C TYR A 562 -20.24 -10.95 -6.51
N GLU A 563 -18.95 -11.16 -6.29
CA GLU A 563 -17.91 -11.08 -7.32
C GLU A 563 -17.04 -12.35 -7.30
N TRP A 564 -16.88 -12.96 -8.48
CA TRP A 564 -16.34 -14.31 -8.65
C TRP A 564 -15.42 -14.37 -9.85
N MET A 565 -14.41 -15.22 -9.78
CA MET A 565 -13.55 -15.57 -10.91
C MET A 565 -13.83 -17.01 -11.32
N PHE A 566 -14.33 -17.20 -12.54
CA PHE A 566 -14.47 -18.51 -13.15
C PHE A 566 -13.22 -18.81 -13.95
N ILE A 567 -12.35 -19.67 -13.41
CA ILE A 567 -11.13 -20.13 -14.06
C ILE A 567 -11.50 -21.37 -14.86
N LEU A 568 -11.75 -21.20 -16.16
CA LEU A 568 -12.11 -22.26 -17.08
C LEU A 568 -10.86 -23.01 -17.52
N LEU A 569 -10.92 -24.33 -17.46
CA LEU A 569 -9.88 -25.24 -17.93
C LEU A 569 -10.34 -25.88 -19.25
N PRO A 570 -9.74 -25.52 -20.39
CA PRO A 570 -10.00 -26.14 -21.68
C PRO A 570 -9.60 -27.62 -21.72
N LYS A 571 -10.13 -28.34 -22.70
CA LYS A 571 -9.65 -29.68 -23.05
C LYS A 571 -8.20 -29.62 -23.55
N PRO A 572 -7.38 -30.67 -23.32
CA PRO A 572 -5.98 -30.70 -23.75
C PRO A 572 -5.74 -30.46 -25.26
N ASP A 573 -6.70 -30.86 -26.11
CA ASP A 573 -6.65 -30.78 -27.57
C ASP A 573 -7.37 -29.55 -28.14
N TRP A 574 -7.83 -28.63 -27.29
CA TRP A 574 -8.49 -27.40 -27.73
C TRP A 574 -7.56 -26.56 -28.62
N ASP A 575 -8.06 -26.18 -29.79
CA ASP A 575 -7.34 -25.44 -30.83
C ASP A 575 -7.03 -23.98 -30.46
N GLY A 576 -7.57 -23.50 -29.34
CA GLY A 576 -7.41 -22.13 -28.88
C GLY A 576 -8.39 -21.13 -29.49
N SER A 577 -9.41 -21.60 -30.22
CA SER A 577 -10.49 -20.79 -30.81
C SER A 577 -11.15 -19.87 -29.78
N GLU A 578 -11.19 -18.55 -30.04
CA GLU A 578 -11.75 -17.60 -29.08
C GLU A 578 -13.28 -17.70 -28.98
N PRO A 579 -13.84 -18.07 -27.81
CA PRO A 579 -15.28 -18.09 -27.59
C PRO A 579 -15.87 -16.68 -27.57
N THR A 580 -17.15 -16.55 -27.95
CA THR A 580 -17.88 -15.29 -27.84
C THR A 580 -18.30 -15.00 -26.40
N ASN A 581 -18.58 -13.73 -26.08
CA ASN A 581 -19.09 -13.34 -24.76
C ASN A 581 -20.37 -14.10 -24.36
N ASP A 582 -21.27 -14.36 -25.30
CA ASP A 582 -22.49 -15.14 -25.05
C ASP A 582 -22.17 -16.60 -24.71
N GLN A 583 -21.15 -17.20 -25.35
CA GLN A 583 -20.70 -18.54 -25.03
C GLN A 583 -20.09 -18.62 -23.63
N TYR A 584 -19.31 -17.61 -23.23
CA TYR A 584 -18.81 -17.50 -21.85
C TYR A 584 -19.95 -17.33 -20.85
N LEU A 585 -20.92 -16.47 -21.14
CA LEU A 585 -22.06 -16.21 -20.26
C LEU A 585 -22.89 -17.48 -20.05
N GLN A 586 -23.21 -18.20 -21.13
CA GLN A 586 -23.92 -19.47 -21.06
C GLN A 586 -23.15 -20.52 -20.24
N GLN A 587 -21.81 -20.58 -20.40
CA GLN A 587 -20.99 -21.52 -19.65
C GLN A 587 -20.93 -21.17 -18.15
N VAL A 588 -20.82 -19.89 -17.82
CA VAL A 588 -20.86 -19.40 -16.43
C VAL A 588 -22.22 -19.72 -15.80
N GLN A 589 -23.33 -19.44 -16.49
CA GLN A 589 -24.68 -19.79 -16.03
C GLN A 589 -24.84 -21.30 -15.82
N ALA A 590 -24.32 -22.13 -16.74
CA ALA A 590 -24.33 -23.59 -16.60
C ALA A 590 -23.53 -24.07 -15.38
N PHE A 591 -22.39 -23.45 -15.07
CA PHE A 591 -21.60 -23.76 -13.87
C PHE A 591 -22.21 -23.21 -12.59
N ILE A 592 -22.99 -22.13 -12.66
CA ILE A 592 -23.82 -21.68 -11.53
C ILE A 592 -24.93 -22.71 -11.27
N GLY A 593 -25.62 -23.15 -12.32
CA GLY A 593 -26.70 -24.13 -12.23
C GLY A 593 -28.03 -23.57 -11.72
N ASP A 594 -28.20 -22.25 -11.79
CA ASP A 594 -29.43 -21.53 -11.46
C ASP A 594 -29.60 -20.36 -12.44
N GLU A 595 -30.56 -20.51 -13.35
CA GLU A 595 -30.83 -19.53 -14.42
C GLU A 595 -31.52 -18.26 -13.90
N SER A 596 -32.05 -18.28 -12.67
CA SER A 596 -32.71 -17.10 -12.08
C SER A 596 -31.71 -16.04 -11.62
N ILE A 597 -30.42 -16.40 -11.50
CA ILE A 597 -29.38 -15.50 -11.01
C ILE A 597 -28.88 -14.61 -12.16
N PRO A 598 -28.97 -13.27 -12.05
CA PRO A 598 -28.40 -12.38 -13.03
C PRO A 598 -26.86 -12.44 -13.00
N VAL A 599 -26.27 -12.64 -14.17
CA VAL A 599 -24.82 -12.77 -14.36
C VAL A 599 -24.30 -11.64 -15.25
N GLN A 600 -23.29 -10.93 -14.78
CA GLN A 600 -22.59 -9.91 -15.56
C GLN A 600 -21.11 -10.27 -15.69
N ILE A 601 -20.62 -10.42 -16.92
CA ILE A 601 -19.17 -10.55 -17.19
C ILE A 601 -18.52 -9.17 -17.06
N LEU A 602 -17.50 -9.07 -16.22
CA LEU A 602 -16.71 -7.86 -15.99
C LEU A 602 -15.41 -7.84 -16.79
N GLY A 603 -14.84 -9.01 -17.09
CA GLY A 603 -13.61 -9.12 -17.85
C GLY A 603 -13.22 -10.56 -18.15
N ILE A 604 -12.47 -10.77 -19.23
CA ILE A 604 -11.97 -12.07 -19.66
C ILE A 604 -10.46 -11.94 -19.91
N SER A 605 -9.67 -12.87 -19.40
CA SER A 605 -8.22 -12.91 -19.65
C SER A 605 -7.71 -14.34 -19.77
N LYS A 606 -6.86 -14.58 -20.77
CA LYS A 606 -6.18 -15.87 -20.99
C LYS A 606 -4.77 -15.80 -20.41
N TRP A 607 -4.36 -16.86 -19.72
CA TRP A 607 -3.00 -17.01 -19.22
C TRP A 607 -2.51 -18.44 -19.43
N PHE A 608 -1.20 -18.64 -19.41
CA PHE A 608 -0.56 -19.93 -19.63
C PHE A 608 0.09 -20.43 -18.36
N ILE A 609 -0.11 -21.71 -18.09
CA ILE A 609 0.58 -22.40 -17.01
C ILE A 609 2.02 -22.67 -17.46
N ASN A 610 2.98 -22.04 -16.80
CA ASN A 610 4.40 -22.20 -17.09
C ASN A 610 5.11 -22.81 -15.88
N GLU A 611 6.08 -23.68 -16.15
CA GLU A 611 6.95 -24.29 -15.15
C GLU A 611 8.37 -23.82 -15.45
N THR A 612 8.82 -22.77 -14.78
CA THR A 612 10.14 -22.20 -15.09
C THR A 612 10.79 -21.60 -13.87
N VAL A 613 12.02 -22.01 -13.56
CA VAL A 613 12.86 -21.39 -12.54
C VAL A 613 14.16 -20.90 -13.15
N ALA A 614 14.71 -19.78 -12.68
CA ALA A 614 16.08 -19.41 -12.99
C ALA A 614 17.08 -20.21 -12.13
N GLU A 615 18.23 -20.58 -12.70
CA GLU A 615 19.31 -21.24 -11.94
C GLU A 615 20.07 -20.25 -11.04
N GLN A 616 20.04 -18.97 -11.40
CA GLN A 616 20.66 -17.88 -10.68
C GLN A 616 19.69 -16.69 -10.66
N TYR A 617 19.65 -15.96 -9.56
CA TYR A 617 18.70 -14.85 -9.38
C TYR A 617 19.38 -13.48 -9.56
N SER A 618 20.70 -13.44 -9.73
CA SER A 618 21.45 -12.18 -9.82
C SER A 618 22.72 -12.32 -10.66
N SER A 619 23.14 -11.23 -11.29
CA SER A 619 24.44 -11.11 -11.94
C SER A 619 24.94 -9.67 -11.80
N GLY A 620 26.16 -9.51 -11.27
CA GLY A 620 26.73 -8.20 -10.98
C GLY A 620 25.85 -7.36 -10.04
N ASN A 621 25.51 -6.14 -10.47
CA ASN A 621 24.65 -5.22 -9.72
C ASN A 621 23.15 -5.38 -10.04
N VAL A 622 22.76 -6.47 -10.72
CA VAL A 622 21.39 -6.72 -11.17
C VAL A 622 20.80 -7.94 -10.48
N PHE A 623 19.63 -7.77 -9.87
CA PHE A 623 18.94 -8.80 -9.06
C PHE A 623 17.51 -9.01 -9.57
N CYS A 624 17.12 -10.25 -9.82
CA CYS A 624 15.79 -10.61 -10.29
C CYS A 624 15.00 -11.32 -9.18
N LEU A 625 13.69 -11.04 -9.08
CA LEU A 625 12.83 -11.57 -8.02
C LEU A 625 11.39 -11.80 -8.47
N GLY A 626 10.67 -12.66 -7.76
CA GLY A 626 9.30 -13.02 -8.07
C GLY A 626 9.13 -13.80 -9.38
N ASP A 627 8.01 -13.59 -10.07
CA ASP A 627 7.67 -14.24 -11.35
C ASP A 627 8.74 -14.09 -12.46
N ALA A 628 9.67 -13.15 -12.33
CA ALA A 628 10.82 -13.06 -13.21
C ALA A 628 11.65 -14.36 -13.19
N VAL A 629 11.83 -14.96 -12.01
CA VAL A 629 12.76 -16.06 -11.72
C VAL A 629 12.08 -17.35 -11.24
N HIS A 630 10.80 -17.33 -10.86
CA HIS A 630 10.04 -18.55 -10.58
C HIS A 630 8.60 -18.45 -11.08
N ARG A 631 8.18 -19.39 -11.92
CA ARG A 631 6.86 -19.41 -12.58
C ARG A 631 6.26 -20.78 -12.40
N HIS A 632 5.05 -20.80 -11.87
CA HIS A 632 4.36 -22.03 -11.52
C HIS A 632 2.84 -21.88 -11.64
N PRO A 633 2.09 -22.99 -11.69
CA PRO A 633 0.63 -22.94 -11.56
C PRO A 633 0.18 -22.37 -10.20
N PRO A 634 -1.07 -21.90 -10.06
CA PRO A 634 -1.54 -21.18 -8.88
C PRO A 634 -1.81 -22.07 -7.65
N PHE A 635 -1.63 -23.40 -7.73
CA PHE A 635 -1.84 -24.31 -6.61
C PHE A 635 -1.02 -23.88 -5.39
N ASN A 636 -1.59 -24.08 -4.20
CA ASN A 636 -1.09 -23.61 -2.89
C ASN A 636 -1.06 -22.08 -2.71
N GLY A 637 -1.23 -21.26 -3.76
CA GLY A 637 -1.16 -19.80 -3.65
C GLY A 637 0.24 -19.24 -3.35
N LEU A 638 1.31 -19.98 -3.63
CA LEU A 638 2.66 -19.64 -3.15
C LEU A 638 3.34 -18.44 -3.83
N GLY A 639 2.97 -18.09 -5.06
CA GLY A 639 3.77 -17.18 -5.89
C GLY A 639 3.96 -15.78 -5.30
N SER A 640 2.85 -15.11 -4.97
CA SER A 640 2.90 -13.76 -4.36
C SER A 640 3.56 -13.77 -2.98
N ASN A 641 3.41 -14.86 -2.22
CA ASN A 641 4.02 -15.02 -0.90
C ASN A 641 5.55 -15.16 -1.00
N THR A 642 6.02 -15.94 -1.98
CA THR A 642 7.45 -16.09 -2.28
C THR A 642 8.04 -14.78 -2.80
N CYS A 643 7.32 -14.01 -3.61
CA CYS A 643 7.74 -12.68 -4.06
C CYS A 643 8.06 -11.73 -2.89
N ILE A 644 7.19 -11.69 -1.86
CA ILE A 644 7.37 -10.86 -0.67
C ILE A 644 8.60 -11.32 0.12
N GLN A 645 8.78 -12.64 0.26
CA GLN A 645 9.93 -13.21 0.98
C GLN A 645 11.27 -13.01 0.25
N ASP A 646 11.28 -13.08 -1.09
CA ASP A 646 12.47 -12.75 -1.89
C ASP A 646 12.91 -11.30 -1.62
N ALA A 647 11.93 -10.38 -1.64
CA ALA A 647 12.16 -8.98 -1.37
C ALA A 647 12.69 -8.73 0.06
N PHE A 648 12.11 -9.40 1.06
CA PHE A 648 12.53 -9.28 2.46
C PHE A 648 13.96 -9.79 2.68
N ASN A 649 14.31 -10.93 2.07
CA ASN A 649 15.66 -11.48 2.12
C ASN A 649 16.70 -10.55 1.47
N LEU A 650 16.35 -9.92 0.36
CA LEU A 650 17.27 -9.07 -0.40
C LEU A 650 17.45 -7.68 0.21
N ALA A 651 16.39 -7.06 0.72
CA ALA A 651 16.40 -5.65 1.14
C ALA A 651 17.44 -5.34 2.21
N TRP A 652 17.54 -6.16 3.27
CA TRP A 652 18.49 -5.91 4.36
C TRP A 652 19.94 -6.10 3.91
N LYS A 653 20.19 -7.04 2.99
CA LYS A 653 21.52 -7.30 2.43
C LYS A 653 21.99 -6.11 1.60
N ILE A 654 21.12 -5.60 0.73
CA ILE A 654 21.38 -4.36 -0.01
C ILE A 654 21.63 -3.20 0.96
N ALA A 655 20.80 -3.05 1.99
CA ALA A 655 20.97 -2.00 2.99
C ALA A 655 22.30 -2.07 3.76
N TYR A 656 22.75 -3.27 4.08
CA TYR A 656 24.01 -3.45 4.81
C TYR A 656 25.20 -3.17 3.89
N VAL A 657 25.19 -3.66 2.65
CA VAL A 657 26.27 -3.42 1.70
C VAL A 657 26.34 -1.95 1.27
N ASP A 658 25.22 -1.32 0.94
CA ASP A 658 25.19 0.09 0.52
C ASP A 658 25.68 1.05 1.61
N LYS A 659 25.42 0.70 2.88
CA LYS A 659 25.86 1.48 4.05
C LYS A 659 27.26 1.09 4.55
N GLY A 660 27.98 0.23 3.82
CA GLY A 660 29.32 -0.22 4.20
C GLY A 660 29.36 -1.04 5.50
N LYS A 661 28.25 -1.70 5.86
CA LYS A 661 28.13 -2.57 7.05
C LYS A 661 28.47 -4.04 6.76
N ALA A 662 28.49 -4.42 5.49
CA ALA A 662 28.83 -5.76 5.02
C ALA A 662 29.56 -5.65 3.68
N ALA A 663 30.34 -6.67 3.32
CA ALA A 663 31.01 -6.73 2.04
C ALA A 663 30.04 -7.11 0.91
N PRO A 664 30.35 -6.76 -0.35
CA PRO A 664 29.51 -7.12 -1.50
C PRO A 664 29.27 -8.63 -1.66
N SER A 665 30.14 -9.47 -1.11
CA SER A 665 29.98 -10.92 -1.05
C SER A 665 28.63 -11.32 -0.46
N LEU A 666 28.12 -10.61 0.56
CA LEU A 666 26.82 -10.87 1.17
C LEU A 666 25.68 -10.94 0.14
N LEU A 667 25.73 -10.14 -0.92
CA LEU A 667 24.67 -10.11 -1.95
C LEU A 667 24.60 -11.42 -2.75
N SER A 668 25.70 -12.17 -2.85
CA SER A 668 25.71 -13.47 -3.54
C SER A 668 24.83 -14.51 -2.85
N THR A 669 24.61 -14.36 -1.54
CA THR A 669 23.76 -15.27 -0.75
C THR A 669 22.29 -15.21 -1.16
N TYR A 670 21.85 -14.12 -1.79
CA TYR A 670 20.47 -14.02 -2.28
C TYR A 670 20.13 -15.17 -3.24
N SER A 671 21.02 -15.46 -4.20
CA SER A 671 20.80 -16.58 -5.13
C SER A 671 20.88 -17.93 -4.41
N THR A 672 21.86 -18.16 -3.53
CA THR A 672 22.03 -19.45 -2.85
C THR A 672 20.91 -19.77 -1.87
N GLU A 673 20.28 -18.76 -1.29
CA GLU A 673 19.18 -18.92 -0.34
C GLU A 673 17.80 -18.99 -1.03
N ARG A 674 17.54 -18.11 -2.01
CA ARG A 674 16.19 -17.95 -2.59
C ARG A 674 15.93 -18.85 -3.79
N GLN A 675 16.96 -19.20 -4.56
CA GLN A 675 16.77 -20.08 -5.72
C GLN A 675 16.26 -21.48 -5.34
N PRO A 676 16.77 -22.16 -4.29
CA PRO A 676 16.23 -23.45 -3.86
C PRO A 676 14.78 -23.37 -3.39
N VAL A 677 14.39 -22.24 -2.78
CA VAL A 677 13.00 -22.00 -2.36
C VAL A 677 12.09 -21.81 -3.58
N GLY A 678 12.48 -20.99 -4.56
CA GLY A 678 11.70 -20.85 -5.79
C GLY A 678 11.55 -22.16 -6.55
N HIS A 679 12.61 -22.98 -6.59
CA HIS A 679 12.57 -24.30 -7.20
C HIS A 679 11.61 -25.25 -6.46
N SER A 680 11.64 -25.31 -5.14
CA SER A 680 10.75 -26.18 -4.35
C SER A 680 9.27 -25.80 -4.49
N VAL A 681 8.98 -24.49 -4.57
CA VAL A 681 7.64 -23.97 -4.82
C VAL A 681 7.10 -24.43 -6.17
N ILE A 682 7.92 -24.38 -7.23
CA ILE A 682 7.53 -24.85 -8.56
C ILE A 682 7.25 -26.35 -8.55
N VAL A 683 8.15 -27.14 -7.97
CA VAL A 683 7.98 -28.60 -7.86
C VAL A 683 6.68 -28.93 -7.12
N ARG A 684 6.40 -28.23 -6.02
CA ARG A 684 5.17 -28.44 -5.23
C ARG A 684 3.92 -28.07 -6.02
N ALA A 685 3.88 -26.88 -6.62
CA ALA A 685 2.72 -26.41 -7.37
C ALA A 685 2.36 -27.40 -8.51
N ASN A 686 3.36 -27.97 -9.19
CA ASN A 686 3.13 -28.97 -10.23
C ASN A 686 2.62 -30.31 -9.70
N ASN A 687 3.02 -30.70 -8.48
CA ASN A 687 2.44 -31.87 -7.82
C ASN A 687 0.95 -31.67 -7.52
N GLY A 688 0.52 -30.46 -7.17
CA GLY A 688 -0.89 -30.13 -6.97
C GLY A 688 -1.77 -30.50 -8.17
N PHE A 689 -1.33 -30.18 -9.40
CA PHE A 689 -2.06 -30.58 -10.62
C PHE A 689 -2.24 -32.10 -10.74
N ARG A 690 -1.16 -32.86 -10.49
CA ARG A 690 -1.18 -34.33 -10.53
C ARG A 690 -2.08 -34.93 -9.45
N GLU A 691 -2.18 -34.28 -8.29
CA GLU A 691 -3.06 -34.69 -7.20
C GLU A 691 -4.54 -34.49 -7.56
N HIS A 692 -4.89 -33.36 -8.16
CA HIS A 692 -6.26 -33.09 -8.65
C HIS A 692 -6.69 -34.06 -9.76
N SER A 693 -5.77 -34.49 -10.62
CA SER A 693 -6.07 -35.51 -11.65
C SER A 693 -6.65 -36.79 -11.06
N ARG A 694 -6.30 -37.17 -9.83
CA ARG A 694 -6.86 -38.35 -9.15
C ARG A 694 -8.30 -38.13 -8.71
N ILE A 695 -8.67 -36.90 -8.36
CA ILE A 695 -10.04 -36.51 -8.04
C ILE A 695 -10.87 -36.54 -9.32
N TRP A 696 -10.36 -35.98 -10.40
CA TRP A 696 -11.03 -36.00 -11.72
C TRP A 696 -11.27 -37.42 -12.20
N ASP A 697 -10.28 -38.31 -12.10
CA ASP A 697 -10.41 -39.72 -12.44
C ASP A 697 -11.46 -40.43 -11.57
N ALA A 698 -11.45 -40.21 -10.25
CA ALA A 698 -12.42 -40.80 -9.34
C ALA A 698 -13.85 -40.33 -9.60
N LEU A 699 -14.04 -39.12 -10.11
CA LEU A 699 -15.33 -38.58 -10.57
C LEU A 699 -15.68 -39.00 -12.01
N GLY A 700 -14.78 -39.68 -12.72
CA GLY A 700 -14.94 -40.11 -14.10
C GLY A 700 -14.61 -39.03 -15.15
N MET A 701 -14.21 -37.82 -14.77
CA MET A 701 -14.00 -36.70 -15.71
C MET A 701 -12.97 -36.97 -16.82
N LEU A 702 -12.03 -37.89 -16.59
CA LEU A 702 -10.97 -38.24 -17.54
C LEU A 702 -11.37 -39.34 -18.55
N MET A 703 -12.58 -39.90 -18.44
CA MET A 703 -13.06 -40.87 -19.42
C MET A 703 -13.47 -40.17 -20.73
N GLU A 704 -13.28 -40.88 -21.84
CA GLU A 704 -13.43 -40.31 -23.19
C GLU A 704 -14.89 -40.02 -23.55
N THR A 705 -15.81 -40.95 -23.27
CA THR A 705 -17.21 -40.81 -23.67
C THR A 705 -18.10 -40.28 -22.54
N VAL A 706 -19.12 -39.48 -22.87
CA VAL A 706 -20.11 -39.01 -21.87
C VAL A 706 -20.82 -40.19 -21.20
N GLU A 707 -21.04 -41.29 -21.92
CA GLU A 707 -21.73 -42.47 -21.40
C GLU A 707 -20.92 -43.16 -20.30
N ASP A 708 -19.62 -43.36 -20.53
CA ASP A 708 -18.72 -43.93 -19.52
C ASP A 708 -18.64 -43.03 -18.28
N ARG A 709 -18.63 -41.71 -18.49
CA ARG A 709 -18.64 -40.72 -17.41
C ARG A 709 -19.91 -40.77 -16.57
N ARG A 710 -21.08 -40.91 -17.20
CA ARG A 710 -22.37 -41.11 -16.51
C ARG A 710 -22.38 -42.40 -15.70
N VAL A 711 -21.94 -43.51 -16.30
CA VAL A 711 -21.79 -44.79 -15.60
C VAL A 711 -20.87 -44.61 -14.39
N ALA A 712 -19.77 -43.90 -14.56
CA ALA A 712 -18.81 -43.71 -13.50
C ALA A 712 -19.35 -42.89 -12.33
N MET A 713 -20.12 -41.86 -12.64
CA MET A 713 -20.79 -41.00 -11.68
C MET A 713 -21.93 -41.74 -10.95
N ASN A 714 -22.73 -42.53 -11.66
CA ASN A 714 -23.79 -43.35 -11.06
C ASN A 714 -23.23 -44.38 -10.06
N GLN A 715 -22.05 -44.96 -10.34
CA GLN A 715 -21.37 -45.89 -9.44
C GLN A 715 -21.07 -45.29 -8.06
N LEU A 716 -20.89 -43.97 -7.93
CA LEU A 716 -20.67 -43.34 -6.62
C LEU A 716 -21.87 -43.54 -5.67
N SER A 717 -23.09 -43.66 -6.20
CA SER A 717 -24.32 -43.87 -5.43
C SER A 717 -24.71 -45.35 -5.30
N GLU A 718 -24.05 -46.24 -6.04
CA GLU A 718 -24.38 -47.67 -6.02
C GLU A 718 -23.94 -48.36 -4.71
N PRO A 719 -24.77 -49.26 -4.16
CA PRO A 719 -24.40 -50.13 -3.04
C PRO A 719 -23.56 -51.35 -3.50
N SER A 720 -22.67 -51.17 -4.49
CA SER A 720 -21.85 -52.23 -5.09
C SER A 720 -20.40 -52.22 -4.54
N ILE A 721 -19.64 -53.30 -4.79
CA ILE A 721 -18.19 -53.35 -4.50
C ILE A 721 -17.48 -52.22 -5.26
N LYS A 722 -17.76 -52.09 -6.56
CA LYS A 722 -17.22 -51.03 -7.42
C LYS A 722 -17.55 -49.64 -6.89
N GLY A 723 -18.80 -49.41 -6.45
CA GLY A 723 -19.19 -48.14 -5.85
C GLY A 723 -18.45 -47.82 -4.55
N ARG A 724 -18.23 -48.83 -3.68
CA ARG A 724 -17.40 -48.67 -2.47
C ARG A 724 -15.95 -48.31 -2.82
N GLU A 725 -15.36 -48.99 -3.79
CA GLU A 725 -13.98 -48.75 -4.24
C GLU A 725 -13.83 -47.33 -4.81
N ARG A 726 -14.75 -46.88 -5.68
CA ARG A 726 -14.70 -45.53 -6.23
C ARG A 726 -14.92 -44.45 -5.18
N ARG A 727 -15.86 -44.64 -4.24
CA ARG A 727 -16.02 -43.70 -3.09
C ARG A 727 -14.77 -43.62 -2.24
N LYS A 728 -14.07 -44.75 -2.01
CA LYS A 728 -12.79 -44.78 -1.29
C LYS A 728 -11.69 -44.06 -2.07
N ALA A 729 -11.60 -44.27 -3.38
CA ALA A 729 -10.66 -43.58 -4.25
C ALA A 729 -10.88 -42.05 -4.22
N LEU A 730 -12.13 -41.59 -4.37
CA LEU A 730 -12.49 -40.18 -4.27
C LEU A 730 -12.10 -39.59 -2.90
N ARG A 731 -12.45 -40.28 -1.81
CA ARG A 731 -12.11 -39.81 -0.46
C ARG A 731 -10.60 -39.70 -0.25
N ASN A 732 -9.84 -40.71 -0.66
CA ASN A 732 -8.38 -40.69 -0.56
C ASN A 732 -7.76 -39.56 -1.40
N ALA A 733 -8.26 -39.35 -2.61
CA ALA A 733 -7.79 -38.27 -3.50
C ALA A 733 -8.09 -36.88 -2.91
N VAL A 734 -9.30 -36.68 -2.38
CA VAL A 734 -9.68 -35.43 -1.70
C VAL A 734 -8.84 -35.22 -0.44
N GLN A 735 -8.65 -36.24 0.39
CA GLN A 735 -7.78 -36.14 1.57
C GLN A 735 -6.35 -35.77 1.18
N ASN A 736 -5.81 -36.35 0.10
CA ASN A 736 -4.48 -36.03 -0.39
C ASN A 736 -4.34 -34.57 -0.88
N SER A 737 -5.43 -33.89 -1.24
CA SER A 737 -5.39 -32.45 -1.58
C SER A 737 -5.05 -31.55 -0.38
N CYS A 738 -4.95 -32.10 0.85
CA CYS A 738 -4.46 -31.36 2.00
C CYS A 738 -3.05 -30.80 1.81
N HIS A 739 -2.22 -31.36 0.92
CA HIS A 739 -0.91 -30.80 0.58
C HIS A 739 -1.02 -29.43 -0.10
N GLU A 740 -2.17 -29.15 -0.72
CA GLU A 740 -2.48 -27.83 -1.26
C GLU A 740 -3.04 -26.91 -0.18
N PHE A 741 -4.10 -27.33 0.48
CA PHE A 741 -4.90 -26.45 1.35
C PHE A 741 -4.39 -26.38 2.79
N HIS A 742 -3.45 -27.24 3.17
CA HIS A 742 -2.82 -27.31 4.49
C HIS A 742 -1.29 -27.50 4.43
N GLY A 743 -0.65 -27.07 3.33
CA GLY A 743 0.79 -27.16 3.11
C GLY A 743 1.64 -26.23 4.00
N LEU A 744 1.43 -26.26 5.31
CA LEU A 744 2.12 -25.39 6.26
C LEU A 744 3.65 -25.60 6.24
N GLY A 745 4.08 -26.83 5.96
CA GLY A 745 5.50 -27.16 5.82
C GLY A 745 6.14 -26.46 4.63
N ILE A 746 5.56 -26.51 3.43
CA ILE A 746 6.12 -25.80 2.26
C ILE A 746 6.11 -24.27 2.47
N GLU A 747 5.17 -23.75 3.25
CA GLU A 747 5.08 -22.33 3.58
C GLU A 747 6.16 -21.86 4.58
N MET A 748 6.57 -22.71 5.54
CA MET A 748 7.38 -22.28 6.71
C MET A 748 8.72 -23.03 6.88
N ASN A 749 8.95 -24.16 6.21
CA ASN A 749 10.16 -24.99 6.39
C ASN A 749 11.35 -24.57 5.51
N GLN A 750 11.49 -23.29 5.15
CA GLN A 750 12.68 -22.86 4.43
C GLN A 750 13.95 -23.11 5.27
N THR A 751 14.97 -23.66 4.62
CA THR A 751 16.28 -23.91 5.21
C THR A 751 17.33 -23.29 4.30
N TYR A 752 18.08 -22.32 4.82
CA TYR A 752 19.20 -21.69 4.15
C TYR A 752 20.52 -22.37 4.53
N THR A 753 21.46 -22.36 3.59
CA THR A 753 22.82 -22.87 3.78
C THR A 753 23.82 -21.94 3.12
N GLY A 754 25.09 -22.06 3.50
CA GLY A 754 26.18 -21.26 2.95
C GLY A 754 26.49 -20.01 3.78
N MET A 755 27.11 -19.03 3.14
CA MET A 755 27.57 -17.80 3.80
C MET A 755 26.39 -17.04 4.43
N GLY A 756 26.58 -16.57 5.67
CA GLY A 756 25.51 -15.98 6.48
C GLY A 756 24.71 -16.97 7.33
N VAL A 757 25.06 -18.27 7.28
CA VAL A 757 24.59 -19.33 8.18
C VAL A 757 25.79 -20.08 8.73
N TYR A 758 25.99 -20.07 10.04
CA TYR A 758 27.08 -20.77 10.72
C TYR A 758 26.54 -22.02 11.43
N ALA A 759 26.79 -23.18 10.83
CA ALA A 759 26.35 -24.49 11.36
C ALA A 759 27.51 -25.38 11.82
N ASP A 760 28.76 -24.89 11.81
CA ASP A 760 29.95 -25.70 12.12
C ASP A 760 29.99 -26.15 13.60
N ASP A 761 29.30 -25.43 14.49
CA ASP A 761 29.16 -25.79 15.91
C ASP A 761 28.08 -26.87 16.16
N GLU A 762 27.31 -27.24 15.13
CA GLU A 762 26.29 -28.28 15.25
C GLU A 762 26.91 -29.67 15.20
N GLN A 763 26.47 -30.56 16.09
CA GLN A 763 26.99 -31.93 16.19
C GLN A 763 26.60 -32.79 14.99
N SER A 764 25.48 -32.48 14.34
CA SER A 764 24.94 -33.22 13.21
C SER A 764 24.34 -32.26 12.17
N PRO A 765 24.34 -32.64 10.88
CA PRO A 765 23.58 -31.93 9.87
C PRO A 765 22.09 -31.88 10.20
N PHE A 766 21.40 -30.83 9.76
CA PHE A 766 19.96 -30.71 9.91
C PHE A 766 19.21 -31.89 9.27
N THR A 767 18.25 -32.43 10.02
CA THR A 767 17.26 -33.37 9.50
C THR A 767 15.89 -33.02 10.05
N PHE A 768 14.84 -33.26 9.26
CA PHE A 768 13.47 -33.13 9.76
C PHE A 768 13.18 -34.23 10.79
N THR A 769 12.43 -33.88 11.83
CA THR A 769 11.99 -34.81 12.89
C THR A 769 10.47 -34.75 13.08
N GLY A 770 9.93 -35.72 13.81
CA GLY A 770 8.48 -35.83 14.07
C GLY A 770 7.66 -35.93 12.78
N ARG A 771 6.48 -35.31 12.76
CA ARG A 771 5.58 -35.31 11.59
C ARG A 771 6.21 -34.70 10.34
N ALA A 772 7.12 -33.74 10.49
CA ALA A 772 7.81 -33.13 9.35
C ALA A 772 8.85 -34.08 8.71
N ALA A 773 9.33 -35.10 9.43
CA ALA A 773 10.16 -36.15 8.85
C ALA A 773 9.36 -37.07 7.92
N GLU A 774 8.09 -37.30 8.25
CA GLU A 774 7.15 -38.07 7.43
C GLU A 774 6.71 -37.26 6.21
N ASP A 775 6.37 -35.99 6.43
CA ASP A 775 5.92 -35.08 5.38
C ASP A 775 6.31 -33.62 5.66
N PRO A 776 7.43 -33.15 5.08
CA PRO A 776 7.92 -31.78 5.27
C PRO A 776 7.12 -30.73 4.48
N ILE A 777 6.18 -31.16 3.62
CA ILE A 777 5.29 -30.27 2.87
C ILE A 777 4.07 -29.91 3.73
N LEU A 778 3.49 -30.90 4.44
CA LEU A 778 2.32 -30.70 5.28
C LEU A 778 2.63 -30.09 6.63
N TYR A 779 3.72 -30.52 7.26
CA TYR A 779 3.99 -30.22 8.66
C TYR A 779 5.18 -29.30 8.82
N HIS A 780 4.99 -28.21 9.56
CA HIS A 780 6.07 -27.32 9.95
C HIS A 780 6.84 -27.88 11.14
N MET A 781 8.17 -27.85 11.06
CA MET A 781 9.07 -28.13 12.17
C MET A 781 9.61 -26.83 12.74
N ARG A 782 9.20 -26.51 13.96
CA ARG A 782 9.76 -25.40 14.77
C ARG A 782 11.09 -25.83 15.36
N GLY A 783 12.04 -24.90 15.43
CA GLY A 783 13.38 -25.14 15.97
C GLY A 783 14.32 -24.01 15.60
N THR A 784 15.52 -24.02 16.16
CA THR A 784 16.50 -22.93 16.02
C THR A 784 17.76 -23.36 15.30
N TYR A 785 17.75 -24.51 14.61
CA TYR A 785 18.91 -24.93 13.82
C TYR A 785 19.34 -23.82 12.83
N PRO A 786 20.64 -23.50 12.73
CA PRO A 786 21.13 -22.44 11.83
C PRO A 786 20.62 -22.60 10.39
N GLY A 787 20.10 -21.52 9.82
CA GLY A 787 19.47 -21.49 8.49
C GLY A 787 17.97 -21.73 8.50
N ARG A 788 17.36 -22.03 9.66
CA ARG A 788 15.89 -22.12 9.82
C ARG A 788 15.29 -20.78 10.22
N ARG A 789 13.97 -20.62 10.01
CA ARG A 789 13.21 -19.48 10.54
C ARG A 789 13.21 -19.50 12.06
N LEU A 790 13.29 -18.32 12.68
CA LEU A 790 13.08 -18.15 14.12
C LEU A 790 11.69 -18.70 14.49
N PRO A 791 11.58 -19.62 15.48
CA PRO A 791 10.29 -20.14 15.88
C PRO A 791 9.50 -19.10 16.68
N HIS A 792 8.19 -19.05 16.41
CA HIS A 792 7.24 -18.29 17.18
C HIS A 792 7.05 -18.88 18.60
N ALA A 793 7.13 -18.02 19.61
CA ALA A 793 6.63 -18.26 20.96
C ALA A 793 6.06 -16.95 21.54
N TRP A 794 5.01 -17.04 22.36
CA TRP A 794 4.46 -15.89 23.07
C TRP A 794 5.22 -15.62 24.37
N LEU A 795 5.66 -14.38 24.57
CA LEU A 795 6.40 -13.93 25.74
C LEU A 795 5.66 -12.81 26.46
N ASN A 796 5.84 -12.74 27.78
CA ASN A 796 5.23 -11.71 28.61
C ASN A 796 6.29 -10.80 29.24
N ARG A 797 5.88 -9.59 29.62
CA ARG A 797 6.63 -8.80 30.61
C ARG A 797 6.37 -9.39 31.99
N ARG A 798 7.36 -9.28 32.88
CA ARG A 798 7.28 -9.71 34.29
C ARG A 798 6.02 -9.26 35.01
N VAL A 799 5.58 -8.04 34.74
CA VAL A 799 4.24 -7.57 35.13
C VAL A 799 3.43 -7.44 33.84
N PRO A 800 2.42 -8.28 33.61
CA PRO A 800 1.66 -8.32 32.36
C PRO A 800 0.69 -7.13 32.30
N ASN A 801 1.23 -5.94 32.00
CA ASN A 801 0.47 -4.70 31.79
C ASN A 801 0.26 -4.37 30.31
N GLN A 802 0.72 -5.27 29.42
CA GLN A 802 0.60 -5.18 27.96
C GLN A 802 0.28 -6.58 27.40
N ALA A 803 -0.17 -6.62 26.15
CA ALA A 803 -0.39 -7.88 25.44
C ALA A 803 0.92 -8.69 25.30
N PRO A 804 0.84 -10.03 25.23
CA PRO A 804 2.00 -10.86 24.93
C PRO A 804 2.72 -10.41 23.65
N THR A 805 4.04 -10.55 23.62
CA THR A 805 4.89 -10.21 22.49
C THR A 805 5.47 -11.49 21.89
N SER A 806 5.41 -11.63 20.58
CA SER A 806 6.00 -12.78 19.90
C SER A 806 7.52 -12.66 19.83
N THR A 807 8.25 -13.76 19.88
CA THR A 807 9.69 -13.82 19.50
C THR A 807 9.94 -13.21 18.12
N ILE A 808 8.99 -13.35 17.20
CA ILE A 808 9.02 -12.76 15.85
C ILE A 808 9.01 -11.22 15.90
N ASP A 809 8.34 -10.62 16.89
CA ASP A 809 8.27 -9.15 17.05
C ASP A 809 9.52 -8.57 17.71
N LEU A 810 10.26 -9.39 18.47
CA LEU A 810 11.53 -9.02 19.08
C LEU A 810 12.69 -9.02 18.08
N ALA A 811 12.61 -9.88 17.06
CA ALA A 811 13.60 -9.98 15.99
C ALA A 811 13.22 -9.20 14.73
N GLY A 812 14.20 -8.92 13.88
CA GLY A 812 14.01 -8.19 12.63
C GLY A 812 14.27 -6.69 12.80
N LYS A 813 13.40 -5.84 12.25
CA LYS A 813 13.52 -4.36 12.29
C LYS A 813 14.88 -3.86 11.77
N GLY A 814 15.45 -4.59 10.81
CA GLY A 814 16.75 -4.31 10.23
C GLY A 814 17.95 -4.42 11.17
N ALA A 815 17.86 -5.26 12.21
CA ALA A 815 18.93 -5.53 13.16
C ALA A 815 19.15 -7.04 13.34
N PHE A 816 20.38 -7.42 13.70
CA PHE A 816 20.60 -8.76 14.24
C PHE A 816 20.01 -8.83 15.65
N THR A 817 19.55 -10.00 16.07
CA THR A 817 18.93 -10.21 17.38
C THR A 817 19.53 -11.40 18.09
N LEU A 818 19.96 -11.20 19.34
CA LEU A 818 20.53 -12.20 20.21
C LEU A 818 19.51 -12.56 21.30
N PHE A 819 19.11 -13.83 21.34
CA PHE A 819 18.30 -14.39 22.42
C PHE A 819 19.16 -15.25 23.33
N THR A 820 19.06 -15.02 24.64
CA THR A 820 19.68 -15.85 25.67
C THR A 820 18.73 -15.99 26.86
N GLY A 821 19.15 -16.63 27.95
CA GLY A 821 18.35 -16.78 29.16
C GLY A 821 19.16 -16.60 30.44
N LEU A 822 18.64 -17.15 31.54
CA LEU A 822 19.31 -17.12 32.83
C LEU A 822 20.70 -17.78 32.74
N GLY A 823 21.71 -17.12 33.32
CA GLY A 823 23.11 -17.53 33.20
C GLY A 823 23.81 -17.09 31.90
N GLY A 824 23.09 -16.50 30.94
CA GLY A 824 23.63 -16.02 29.66
C GLY A 824 24.15 -14.57 29.66
N THR A 825 24.38 -13.96 30.83
CA THR A 825 24.72 -12.53 30.94
C THR A 825 25.96 -12.12 30.14
N SER A 826 26.95 -13.02 30.00
CA SER A 826 28.13 -12.75 29.19
C SER A 826 27.78 -12.60 27.69
N TRP A 827 26.76 -13.30 27.19
CA TRP A 827 26.27 -13.11 25.83
C TRP A 827 25.65 -11.73 25.64
N LEU A 828 24.94 -11.23 26.66
CA LEU A 828 24.38 -9.87 26.63
C LEU A 828 25.50 -8.84 26.48
N MET A 829 26.55 -8.97 27.30
CA MET A 829 27.72 -8.09 27.24
C MET A 829 28.47 -8.23 25.91
N ALA A 830 28.62 -9.45 25.38
CA ALA A 830 29.28 -9.69 24.11
C ALA A 830 28.50 -9.09 22.93
N GLY A 831 27.18 -9.24 22.88
CA GLY A 831 26.33 -8.61 21.87
C GLY A 831 26.43 -7.08 21.88
N MET A 832 26.38 -6.46 23.07
CA MET A 832 26.55 -5.01 23.23
C MET A 832 27.98 -4.54 22.87
N ALA A 833 28.99 -5.37 23.13
CA ALA A 833 30.38 -5.06 22.76
C ALA A 833 30.59 -5.15 21.25
N ILE A 834 30.03 -6.17 20.59
CA ILE A 834 30.09 -6.35 19.13
C ILE A 834 29.44 -5.18 18.40
N GLU A 835 28.28 -4.71 18.83
CA GLU A 835 27.64 -3.52 18.23
C GLU A 835 28.57 -2.28 18.25
N ARG A 836 29.39 -2.13 19.30
CA ARG A 836 30.37 -1.03 19.42
C ARG A 836 31.65 -1.26 18.63
N GLN A 837 32.02 -2.53 18.40
CA GLN A 837 33.29 -2.90 17.78
C GLN A 837 33.17 -3.10 16.26
N LEU A 838 32.00 -3.49 15.76
CA LEU A 838 31.80 -3.72 14.33
C LEU A 838 31.83 -2.38 13.56
N PRO A 839 32.70 -2.25 12.55
CA PRO A 839 32.70 -1.08 11.68
C PRO A 839 31.33 -0.95 10.97
N GLY A 840 30.88 0.29 10.77
CA GLY A 840 29.61 0.57 10.07
C GLY A 840 28.34 0.58 10.95
N GLY A 841 28.43 0.27 12.25
CA GLY A 841 27.30 0.39 13.17
C GLY A 841 26.17 -0.62 12.88
N VAL A 842 26.53 -1.91 12.79
CA VAL A 842 25.57 -3.02 12.73
C VAL A 842 24.81 -3.08 14.05
N ARG A 843 23.48 -2.91 13.99
CA ARG A 843 22.63 -2.93 15.19
C ARG A 843 22.45 -4.33 15.72
N MET A 844 22.52 -4.48 17.04
CA MET A 844 22.29 -5.74 17.75
C MET A 844 21.21 -5.55 18.82
N ASN A 845 20.04 -6.15 18.60
CA ASN A 845 19.04 -6.31 19.64
C ASN A 845 19.45 -7.47 20.55
N VAL A 846 19.33 -7.29 21.86
CA VAL A 846 19.75 -8.31 22.82
C VAL A 846 18.61 -8.51 23.82
N HIS A 847 18.17 -9.75 23.98
CA HIS A 847 17.04 -10.11 24.81
C HIS A 847 17.35 -11.33 25.68
N SER A 848 17.13 -11.19 26.98
CA SER A 848 17.15 -12.32 27.92
C SER A 848 15.73 -12.81 28.20
N ILE A 849 15.49 -14.11 28.05
CA ILE A 849 14.20 -14.77 28.25
C ILE A 849 14.30 -15.77 29.41
N GLY A 850 13.48 -15.59 30.43
CA GLY A 850 13.43 -16.44 31.62
C GLY A 850 12.82 -15.72 32.82
N ILE A 851 12.64 -16.41 33.94
CA ILE A 851 12.03 -15.83 35.14
C ILE A 851 12.86 -14.62 35.60
N GLY A 852 12.22 -13.46 35.73
CA GLY A 852 12.86 -12.22 36.15
C GLY A 852 13.81 -11.58 35.12
N GLN A 853 13.79 -12.02 33.86
CA GLN A 853 14.55 -11.42 32.75
C GLN A 853 13.73 -10.34 32.00
N ASP A 854 14.23 -9.86 30.85
CA ASP A 854 13.55 -8.86 30.02
C ASP A 854 12.15 -9.30 29.58
N TRP A 855 12.04 -10.61 29.33
CA TRP A 855 10.86 -11.33 28.89
C TRP A 855 10.71 -12.65 29.66
N GLU A 856 9.47 -13.02 29.94
CA GLU A 856 9.13 -14.27 30.63
C GLU A 856 8.38 -15.21 29.68
N ASP A 857 8.88 -16.44 29.55
CA ASP A 857 8.23 -17.54 28.84
C ASP A 857 7.26 -18.27 29.78
N VAL A 858 6.13 -17.63 30.05
CA VAL A 858 5.16 -18.11 31.05
C VAL A 858 4.49 -19.44 30.68
N TYR A 859 4.50 -19.80 29.40
CA TYR A 859 3.93 -21.05 28.90
C TYR A 859 4.97 -22.15 28.67
N GLY A 860 6.27 -21.85 28.79
CA GLY A 860 7.36 -22.79 28.46
C GLY A 860 7.48 -23.09 26.96
N GLU A 861 6.87 -22.27 26.10
CA GLU A 861 6.84 -22.49 24.66
C GLU A 861 8.20 -22.22 24.03
N TRP A 862 8.88 -21.16 24.48
CA TRP A 862 10.23 -20.83 24.02
C TRP A 862 11.23 -21.88 24.47
N GLU A 863 11.17 -22.32 25.72
CA GLU A 863 12.00 -23.42 26.22
C GLU A 863 11.85 -24.69 25.38
N ALA A 864 10.62 -25.01 24.96
CA ALA A 864 10.33 -26.20 24.15
C ALA A 864 10.92 -26.15 22.73
N VAL A 865 11.23 -24.96 22.18
CA VAL A 865 11.68 -24.79 20.79
C VAL A 865 13.05 -24.14 20.64
N ARG A 866 13.66 -23.60 21.71
CA ARG A 866 14.94 -22.90 21.64
C ARG A 866 16.13 -23.81 21.31
N GLU A 867 16.03 -25.12 21.59
CA GLU A 867 17.05 -26.13 21.26
C GLU A 867 18.49 -25.83 21.75
N VAL A 868 18.60 -24.96 22.76
CA VAL A 868 19.81 -24.63 23.50
C VAL A 868 19.51 -24.65 25.01
N HIS A 869 20.53 -24.81 25.84
CA HIS A 869 20.34 -24.72 27.29
C HIS A 869 19.97 -23.29 27.70
N GLU A 870 19.53 -23.13 28.95
CA GLU A 870 19.07 -21.85 29.48
C GLU A 870 20.11 -20.72 29.38
N SER A 871 21.40 -21.04 29.56
CA SER A 871 22.50 -20.09 29.40
C SER A 871 23.01 -19.95 27.96
N GLY A 872 22.45 -20.72 27.02
CA GLY A 872 22.83 -20.72 25.62
C GLY A 872 22.45 -19.42 24.90
N VAL A 873 22.75 -19.36 23.61
CA VAL A 873 22.50 -18.19 22.77
C VAL A 873 22.01 -18.58 21.39
N ILE A 874 21.11 -17.78 20.84
CA ILE A 874 20.65 -17.86 19.44
C ILE A 874 20.82 -16.50 18.80
N LEU A 875 21.52 -16.44 17.67
CA LEU A 875 21.70 -15.25 16.86
C LEU A 875 20.80 -15.32 15.63
N VAL A 876 19.95 -14.31 15.47
CA VAL A 876 18.95 -14.19 14.42
C VAL A 876 19.26 -13.01 13.52
N ARG A 877 19.12 -13.22 12.20
CA ARG A 877 19.32 -12.22 11.15
C ARG A 877 18.20 -11.18 11.10
N PRO A 878 18.43 -10.04 10.40
CA PRO A 878 17.37 -9.08 10.10
C PRO A 878 16.15 -9.66 9.38
N ASP A 879 16.31 -10.73 8.60
CA ASP A 879 15.22 -11.44 7.94
C ASP A 879 14.63 -12.60 8.76
N ARG A 880 14.95 -12.66 10.05
CA ARG A 880 14.44 -13.63 11.04
C ARG A 880 14.82 -15.09 10.80
N PHE A 881 15.89 -15.33 10.03
CA PHE A 881 16.53 -16.63 9.98
C PHE A 881 17.60 -16.74 11.06
N VAL A 882 17.72 -17.89 11.71
CA VAL A 882 18.79 -18.15 12.67
C VAL A 882 20.10 -18.22 11.90
N ALA A 883 21.05 -17.33 12.23
CA ALA A 883 22.39 -17.37 11.66
C ALA A 883 23.29 -18.33 12.43
N TRP A 884 23.14 -18.42 13.75
CA TRP A 884 24.04 -19.17 14.61
C TRP A 884 23.38 -19.44 15.97
N ARG A 885 23.88 -20.46 16.70
CA ARG A 885 23.53 -20.70 18.10
C ARG A 885 24.66 -21.40 18.84
N ALA A 886 24.68 -21.27 20.16
CA ALA A 886 25.56 -22.04 21.04
C ALA A 886 24.80 -22.61 22.23
N GLN A 887 25.19 -23.81 22.66
CA GLN A 887 24.46 -24.59 23.65
C GLN A 887 24.47 -23.97 25.06
N GLU A 888 25.61 -23.42 25.51
CA GLU A 888 25.79 -22.89 26.87
C GLU A 888 26.74 -21.67 26.87
N CYS A 889 26.66 -20.84 27.90
CA CYS A 889 27.63 -19.76 28.14
C CYS A 889 28.86 -20.28 28.90
N LYS A 890 30.05 -20.27 28.29
CA LYS A 890 31.31 -20.57 28.98
C LYS A 890 31.89 -19.26 29.57
N SER A 891 32.46 -19.32 30.77
CA SER A 891 32.85 -18.20 31.66
C SER A 891 33.18 -16.81 31.04
N THR A 892 32.81 -15.76 31.77
CA THR A 892 32.84 -14.29 31.50
C THR A 892 34.05 -13.65 30.79
N GLY A 893 35.19 -14.33 30.62
CA GLY A 893 36.40 -13.77 30.00
C GLY A 893 36.59 -14.07 28.51
N THR A 894 35.86 -15.05 27.94
CA THR A 894 36.19 -15.64 26.61
C THR A 894 35.08 -15.52 25.57
N VAL A 895 33.90 -15.01 25.94
CA VAL A 895 32.67 -15.10 25.14
C VAL A 895 32.71 -14.27 23.83
N ILE A 896 33.48 -13.19 23.79
CA ILE A 896 33.72 -12.44 22.54
C ILE A 896 34.41 -13.31 21.48
N ASN A 897 35.22 -14.30 21.90
CA ASN A 897 35.86 -15.25 21.00
C ASN A 897 34.95 -16.44 20.61
N GLU A 898 33.81 -16.60 21.29
CA GLU A 898 32.86 -17.70 21.03
C GLU A 898 31.75 -17.30 20.06
N LEU A 899 31.36 -16.01 20.02
CA LEU A 899 30.74 -15.46 18.82
C LEU A 899 31.75 -15.63 17.68
N PRO A 900 31.44 -16.34 16.58
CA PRO A 900 32.43 -16.88 15.65
C PRO A 900 33.62 -15.95 15.38
N SER A 901 34.71 -16.01 16.16
CA SER A 901 35.78 -15.00 16.09
C SER A 901 36.83 -15.37 15.05
N ARG A 902 36.40 -15.87 13.88
CA ARG A 902 37.28 -16.46 12.87
C ARG A 902 37.12 -15.73 11.53
N SER A 903 38.21 -15.03 11.18
CA SER A 903 38.44 -14.16 10.00
C SER A 903 37.31 -13.18 9.66
N SER A 904 37.62 -11.88 9.65
CA SER A 904 36.72 -10.82 9.20
C SER A 904 35.94 -11.16 7.91
N SER A 905 36.51 -11.98 7.03
CA SER A 905 35.90 -12.46 5.79
C SER A 905 34.67 -13.39 5.91
N GLN A 906 34.31 -13.89 7.10
CA GLN A 906 33.09 -14.70 7.29
C GLN A 906 31.90 -13.90 7.87
N TRP A 907 32.18 -12.72 8.45
CA TRP A 907 31.15 -11.78 8.91
C TRP A 907 30.95 -10.58 7.96
N GLU A 908 31.99 -10.21 7.21
CA GLU A 908 31.91 -9.34 6.03
C GLU A 908 30.99 -9.94 4.96
#